data_AF-S8E9C8-F1
#
_entry.id   AF-S8E9C8-F1
#
_cell.length_a   1.000
_cell.length_b   1.000
_cell.length_c   1.000
_cell.angle_alpha   90.00
_cell.angle_beta   90.00
_cell.angle_gamma   90.00
#
_symmetry.space_group_name_H-M   'P 1'
#
loop_
_entity.id
_entity.type
_entity.pdbx_description
1 polymer ?
#
loop_
_entity_poly.entity_id
_entity_poly.type
_entity_poly.pdbx_seq_one_letter_code
_entity_poly.pdbx_strand_id
1 'polypeptide(L)'
;MGKRRLTLEDLDDRTCGACGEPFRMVQGVMAHQSSSRKCAWYKKGKLKAIFDDSDSEDSDLECEVEAIGRVPGGSSELRVPSGSSNCGDSTNVEIEMHESLPEEGYGEGEVHEAEEEDDEEEVVMEHLIFRAPASTDQDLQAGPSSGVRQVPRRRTAIALDDDEDTRFEIVDEAAAAETENGTMLMEAWRRYFERKEAECEANQDAPSTSGEPVWAPFESETDWQLASWFVKEAIGHGSVDRFLEIPHVCEKLGLSYHNMRALLQKVDLIPERAPWKECWLTFKDRPGERHLVQFRDIIKAIKALLGNPAHADKIVWRPSRVFLHRGSKNRIYTEMWTGSWWHTVQASTPRFIGAALAPVIISTDKTQLTQFSGNKSAYPVYMTLGNLPKSLRRKPSEHACICIGYLSVDKVDTIGLSEKKQRALVQQLFHASVRMIVKLLIEAGRNGIDVTGGDGKVRRVYPVLASYVCDYPEQCLITCSKYGTCPVCQCPDSKLEDDTAKAPRTSLWTLDVLCKAKVQGPKGSAPFYASCKELNISGYVVTPFWKGLPHTNIHGCVTPDVLHQLYQGVFKHILEWCQEAMDASELDARIHCLPPAFGTRHFKNGMSALSQVSGSKRKDIARILLGCLVGRIPTTLMLTLRSLLDFIYIAQYPTHDDITLSYLEDALKVYHKNKKILKTLGIRKHMNIPKFHSLLHYVKAIRSLGTTDNYNTEMFERLHIDCAKKAWRASNHRNERPQMVRWLERQEKMAMYESMRERLYEESQERDDQPDTERTAGSVSGTSRGARRFKQQGLTSVAERHCAPGFCKALSRHIYELKLGRPLNAAELEQAPSYLPFSRLDIFHGFKFTTIPLSDSFPERDAVKARPACGDQPARFDTAVVLQGDEAEATGLQGTRIGRVKIIFKLPETIHERGTANGTIPAPQEWKERGPLAYVEWFAKLPAQADPVHMMYEERSCR
;
A
#
# COMPACT_ATOMS: atom_id res chain seq x y z
N MET A 1 9.23 21.53 48.11
CA MET A 1 8.11 21.63 49.08
C MET A 1 7.23 20.40 48.93
N GLY A 2 6.92 19.70 50.02
CA GLY A 2 6.26 18.39 50.01
C GLY A 2 4.80 18.45 49.54
N LYS A 3 4.37 17.48 48.72
CA LYS A 3 2.98 17.34 48.27
C LYS A 3 2.17 16.60 49.35
N ARG A 4 1.13 17.25 49.89
CA ARG A 4 0.08 16.61 50.70
C ARG A 4 -0.69 15.60 49.85
N ARG A 5 -0.97 14.42 50.40
CA ARG A 5 -1.98 13.48 49.87
C ARG A 5 -3.36 13.95 50.33
N LEU A 6 -4.28 14.19 49.40
CA LEU A 6 -5.69 14.46 49.67
C LEU A 6 -6.37 13.18 50.19
N THR A 7 -7.24 13.33 51.18
CA THR A 7 -8.01 12.24 51.81
C THR A 7 -9.41 12.15 51.20
N LEU A 8 -10.09 11.00 51.35
CA LEU A 8 -11.41 10.73 50.75
C LEU A 8 -12.53 11.68 51.20
N GLU A 9 -12.31 12.44 52.27
CA GLU A 9 -13.26 13.45 52.79
C GLU A 9 -13.17 14.79 52.03
N ASP A 10 -12.17 15.00 51.17
CA ASP A 10 -12.03 16.21 50.33
C ASP A 10 -12.85 16.15 49.02
N LEU A 11 -13.66 15.11 48.81
CA LEU A 11 -14.33 14.79 47.53
C LEU A 11 -15.84 15.10 47.49
N ASP A 12 -16.42 15.73 48.52
CA ASP A 12 -17.87 15.96 48.57
C ASP A 12 -18.32 17.28 47.91
N ASP A 13 -17.42 17.97 47.19
CA ASP A 13 -17.83 19.07 46.31
C ASP A 13 -18.36 18.51 45.00
N ARG A 14 -19.69 18.31 44.93
CA ARG A 14 -20.38 17.78 43.75
C ARG A 14 -20.57 18.83 42.67
N THR A 15 -19.76 19.88 42.70
CA THR A 15 -19.83 21.02 41.81
C THR A 15 -18.58 21.03 40.94
N CYS A 16 -18.74 21.25 39.64
CA CYS A 16 -17.57 21.36 38.76
C CYS A 16 -16.79 22.63 39.12
N GLY A 17 -15.60 22.50 39.70
CA GLY A 17 -14.78 23.63 40.15
C GLY A 17 -14.37 24.64 39.07
N ALA A 18 -14.66 24.38 37.79
CA ALA A 18 -14.30 25.26 36.68
C ALA A 18 -15.50 25.97 35.99
N CYS A 19 -16.72 25.43 36.09
CA CYS A 19 -17.93 26.10 35.56
C CYS A 19 -19.02 26.32 36.63
N GLY A 20 -18.85 25.78 37.84
CA GLY A 20 -19.80 25.92 38.94
C GLY A 20 -21.08 25.09 38.80
N GLU A 21 -21.21 24.20 37.81
CA GLU A 21 -22.41 23.36 37.69
C GLU A 21 -22.45 22.27 38.77
N PRO A 22 -23.56 22.14 39.52
CA PRO A 22 -23.75 21.09 40.50
C PRO A 22 -24.26 19.79 39.84
N PHE A 23 -23.69 18.66 40.24
CA PHE A 23 -24.04 17.32 39.78
C PHE A 23 -24.54 16.48 40.94
N ARG A 24 -25.50 15.58 40.68
CA ARG A 24 -26.06 14.74 41.75
C ARG A 24 -25.07 13.70 42.28
N MET A 25 -24.12 13.28 41.45
CA MET A 25 -23.11 12.25 41.77
C MET A 25 -21.73 12.70 41.30
N VAL A 26 -20.67 12.31 42.02
CA VAL A 26 -19.26 12.62 41.69
C VAL A 26 -18.86 12.08 40.31
N GLN A 27 -19.42 10.94 39.90
CA GLN A 27 -19.22 10.39 38.55
C GLN A 27 -19.81 11.31 37.46
N GLY A 28 -20.84 12.09 37.77
CA GLY A 28 -21.39 13.13 36.88
C GLY A 28 -20.42 14.30 36.69
N VAL A 29 -19.71 14.70 37.75
CA VAL A 29 -18.64 15.72 37.68
C VAL A 29 -17.48 15.21 36.82
N MET A 30 -17.04 13.96 37.03
CA MET A 30 -15.96 13.33 36.25
C MET A 30 -16.32 13.18 34.77
N ALA A 31 -17.54 12.73 34.46
CA ALA A 31 -18.03 12.64 33.08
C ALA A 31 -18.08 14.02 32.42
N HIS A 32 -18.66 15.02 33.09
CA HIS A 32 -18.72 16.40 32.63
C HIS A 32 -17.33 17.01 32.32
N GLN A 33 -16.34 16.78 33.19
CA GLN A 33 -14.95 17.23 32.98
C GLN A 33 -14.26 16.50 31.83
N SER A 34 -14.67 15.26 31.53
CA SER A 34 -14.05 14.44 30.48
C SER A 34 -14.69 14.59 29.09
N SER A 35 -15.95 15.05 28.97
CA SER A 35 -16.70 14.94 27.72
C SER A 35 -17.50 16.18 27.28
N SER A 36 -17.58 17.25 28.08
CA SER A 36 -18.47 18.37 27.75
C SER A 36 -17.77 19.54 27.03
N ARG A 37 -17.97 19.65 25.71
CA ARG A 37 -17.58 20.82 24.86
C ARG A 37 -18.14 22.18 25.35
N LYS A 38 -19.13 22.16 26.25
CA LYS A 38 -19.82 23.35 26.78
C LYS A 38 -19.25 23.87 28.12
N CYS A 39 -18.31 23.15 28.75
CA CYS A 39 -17.71 23.59 30.02
C CYS A 39 -16.76 24.79 29.80
N ALA A 40 -16.87 25.82 30.65
CA ALA A 40 -16.06 27.04 30.56
C ALA A 40 -14.54 26.79 30.64
N TRP A 41 -14.11 25.70 31.28
CA TRP A 41 -12.71 25.27 31.33
C TRP A 41 -12.18 24.81 29.96
N TYR A 42 -13.02 24.17 29.16
CA TYR A 42 -12.69 23.74 27.80
C TYR A 42 -12.64 24.93 26.83
N LYS A 43 -13.49 25.95 27.05
CA LYS A 43 -13.54 27.17 26.22
C LYS A 43 -12.52 28.25 26.61
N LYS A 44 -11.90 28.20 27.79
CA LYS A 44 -10.92 29.21 28.27
C LYS A 44 -9.47 28.71 28.31
N GLY A 45 -9.13 27.72 27.49
CA GLY A 45 -7.75 27.35 27.19
C GLY A 45 -7.07 28.29 26.20
N LYS A 46 -6.77 29.53 26.67
CA LYS A 46 -5.84 30.56 26.13
C LYS A 46 -6.36 31.55 25.07
N LEU A 47 -6.74 32.75 25.54
CA LEU A 47 -6.49 34.07 24.91
C LEU A 47 -6.81 35.15 25.98
N LYS A 48 -5.84 35.95 26.44
CA LYS A 48 -5.52 37.35 26.08
C LYS A 48 -4.43 37.82 27.09
N ALA A 49 -3.50 38.76 26.87
CA ALA A 49 -3.21 39.69 25.78
C ALA A 49 -1.85 40.41 26.04
N ILE A 50 -1.40 41.16 25.01
CA ILE A 50 -0.67 42.45 25.05
C ILE A 50 0.88 42.43 25.06
N PHE A 51 1.40 42.78 23.88
CA PHE A 51 2.63 43.49 23.47
C PHE A 51 3.98 43.20 24.17
N ASP A 52 4.94 42.70 23.40
CA ASP A 52 6.04 43.56 22.94
C ASP A 52 6.61 43.01 21.62
N ASP A 53 6.72 43.88 20.62
CA ASP A 53 7.47 43.64 19.39
C ASP A 53 8.95 43.57 19.72
N SER A 54 9.62 42.51 19.28
CA SER A 54 11.05 42.59 19.00
C SER A 54 11.36 41.75 17.77
N ASP A 55 11.69 42.49 16.72
CA ASP A 55 12.41 42.02 15.55
C ASP A 55 13.56 41.10 15.96
N SER A 56 13.62 39.91 15.38
CA SER A 56 14.91 39.21 15.23
C SER A 56 14.85 38.21 14.09
N GLU A 57 15.93 38.25 13.35
CA GLU A 57 16.17 37.70 12.04
C GLU A 57 16.47 36.18 12.11
N ASP A 58 16.27 35.51 10.97
CA ASP A 58 16.71 34.15 10.67
C ASP A 58 16.32 32.99 11.63
N SER A 59 15.22 32.30 11.32
CA SER A 59 15.04 30.90 11.73
C SER A 59 15.64 29.93 10.70
N ASP A 60 16.94 30.05 10.43
CA ASP A 60 17.69 29.02 9.69
C ASP A 60 18.22 28.00 10.69
N LEU A 61 17.56 26.84 10.81
CA LEU A 61 18.00 25.76 11.71
C LEU A 61 19.50 25.47 11.57
N GLU A 62 20.18 25.31 12.71
CA GLU A 62 21.57 24.86 12.77
C GLU A 62 21.61 23.33 12.98
N CYS A 63 22.64 22.66 12.45
CA CYS A 63 22.83 21.21 12.57
C CYS A 63 24.23 20.89 13.07
N GLU A 64 24.30 20.12 14.14
CA GLU A 64 25.51 19.45 14.60
C GLU A 64 25.42 17.97 14.19
N VAL A 65 26.35 17.52 13.33
CA VAL A 65 26.41 16.13 12.86
C VAL A 65 27.44 15.37 13.68
N GLU A 66 27.01 14.29 14.35
CA GLU A 66 27.89 13.37 15.07
C GLU A 66 27.80 11.97 14.44
N ALA A 67 28.94 11.29 14.31
CA ALA A 67 28.94 9.87 14.02
C ALA A 67 28.47 9.11 15.26
N ILE A 68 27.65 8.06 15.10
CA ILE A 68 27.21 7.25 16.24
C ILE A 68 28.44 6.57 16.85
N GLY A 69 28.95 7.14 17.94
CA GLY A 69 30.12 6.65 18.64
C GLY A 69 29.88 5.25 19.20
N ARG A 70 30.69 4.28 18.76
CA ARG A 70 30.89 3.05 19.53
C ARG A 70 31.50 3.50 20.85
N VAL A 71 30.98 3.04 21.98
CA VAL A 71 31.66 3.20 23.27
C VAL A 71 32.59 2.00 23.43
N PRO A 72 33.92 2.12 23.28
CA PRO A 72 34.85 1.29 24.03
C PRO A 72 35.09 1.96 25.39
N GLY A 73 34.95 1.19 26.45
CA GLY A 73 35.49 1.61 27.75
C GLY A 73 37.01 1.77 27.66
N GLY A 74 37.54 2.86 28.21
CA GLY A 74 38.97 3.09 28.32
C GLY A 74 39.35 4.55 28.14
N SER A 75 39.51 5.26 29.25
CA SER A 75 40.06 6.61 29.36
C SER A 75 41.48 6.71 28.80
N SER A 76 41.73 7.68 27.91
CA SER A 76 43.05 8.32 27.74
C SER A 76 42.88 9.64 27.00
N GLU A 77 43.14 10.74 27.69
CA GLU A 77 43.21 12.09 27.13
C GLU A 77 44.30 12.19 26.06
N LEU A 78 44.00 12.86 24.95
CA LEU A 78 45.02 13.37 24.02
C LEU A 78 44.60 14.77 23.53
N ARG A 79 45.29 15.77 24.05
CA ARG A 79 45.26 17.18 23.63
C ARG A 79 45.81 17.31 22.20
N VAL A 80 45.18 18.17 21.39
CA VAL A 80 45.77 18.73 20.17
C VAL A 80 45.70 20.27 20.27
N PRO A 81 46.77 21.02 19.96
CA PRO A 81 46.83 22.46 20.17
C PRO A 81 46.27 23.28 19.00
N SER A 82 45.80 24.47 19.35
CA SER A 82 45.34 25.58 18.50
C SER A 82 46.44 26.17 17.61
N GLY A 83 46.11 26.42 16.34
CA GLY A 83 46.90 27.24 15.42
C GLY A 83 46.00 28.14 14.58
N SER A 84 46.16 29.44 14.74
CA SER A 84 45.51 30.54 14.00
C SER A 84 46.17 30.81 12.65
N SER A 85 45.40 31.12 11.61
CA SER A 85 45.91 31.84 10.44
C SER A 85 44.85 32.73 9.78
N ASN A 86 45.19 34.03 9.71
CA ASN A 86 44.53 35.13 9.01
C ASN A 86 44.57 34.98 7.46
N CYS A 87 43.50 35.46 6.80
CA CYS A 87 43.48 36.25 5.55
C CYS A 87 41.99 36.54 5.23
N GLY A 88 41.45 37.78 5.21
CA GLY A 88 41.77 38.91 4.33
C GLY A 88 41.48 38.47 2.89
N ASP A 89 40.46 38.90 2.15
CA ASP A 89 40.16 40.25 1.70
C ASP A 89 38.90 40.21 0.81
N SER A 90 38.23 41.35 0.79
CA SER A 90 37.07 41.79 0.03
C SER A 90 37.38 42.09 -1.43
N THR A 91 36.37 41.96 -2.30
CA THR A 91 36.22 42.86 -3.48
C THR A 91 34.73 43.13 -3.72
N ASN A 92 34.33 44.36 -3.41
CA ASN A 92 33.10 45.01 -3.89
C ASN A 92 33.32 45.48 -5.34
N VAL A 93 32.29 45.37 -6.17
CA VAL A 93 32.07 46.27 -7.31
C VAL A 93 30.60 46.67 -7.28
N GLU A 94 30.38 47.94 -6.96
CA GLU A 94 29.13 48.69 -7.08
C GLU A 94 28.78 48.90 -8.56
N ILE A 95 27.50 49.17 -8.86
CA ILE A 95 27.06 50.33 -9.67
C ILE A 95 25.54 50.48 -9.51
N GLU A 96 25.18 51.70 -9.11
CA GLU A 96 23.86 52.30 -8.92
C GLU A 96 23.02 52.36 -10.20
N MET A 97 21.68 52.39 -10.08
CA MET A 97 20.82 53.18 -10.96
C MET A 97 19.50 53.59 -10.27
N HIS A 98 19.54 54.82 -9.73
CA HIS A 98 18.54 55.90 -9.74
C HIS A 98 17.02 55.64 -9.68
N GLU A 99 16.40 56.25 -8.67
CA GLU A 99 14.98 56.54 -8.48
C GLU A 99 14.38 57.47 -9.55
N SER A 100 13.07 57.33 -9.81
CA SER A 100 12.16 58.44 -10.14
C SER A 100 10.71 58.05 -9.85
N LEU A 101 10.09 58.72 -8.87
CA LEU A 101 8.63 58.78 -8.67
C LEU A 101 7.99 59.65 -9.78
N PRO A 102 6.65 59.56 -9.98
CA PRO A 102 5.79 60.52 -9.30
C PRO A 102 4.48 59.95 -8.74
N GLU A 103 4.00 60.70 -7.74
CA GLU A 103 2.70 60.66 -7.07
C GLU A 103 1.52 60.83 -8.04
N GLU A 104 0.36 60.24 -7.69
CA GLU A 104 -0.95 60.91 -7.70
C GLU A 104 -2.08 59.96 -7.25
N GLY A 105 -3.00 60.46 -6.40
CA GLY A 105 -4.43 60.16 -6.55
C GLY A 105 -5.14 59.33 -5.47
N TYR A 106 -5.72 60.05 -4.51
CA TYR A 106 -6.74 59.67 -3.51
C TYR A 106 -7.78 58.61 -3.91
N GLY A 107 -8.18 57.81 -2.91
CA GLY A 107 -9.42 57.02 -2.94
C GLY A 107 -9.61 56.19 -1.67
N GLU A 108 -10.00 56.84 -0.57
CA GLU A 108 -10.50 56.16 0.63
C GLU A 108 -11.77 55.37 0.28
N GLY A 109 -11.74 54.06 0.50
CA GLY A 109 -12.89 53.18 0.42
C GLY A 109 -12.85 52.21 1.59
N GLU A 110 -13.64 52.51 2.62
CA GLU A 110 -13.94 51.60 3.72
C GLU A 110 -14.51 50.29 3.16
N VAL A 111 -13.90 49.16 3.49
CA VAL A 111 -14.49 47.84 3.27
C VAL A 111 -14.39 47.04 4.56
N HIS A 112 -15.56 46.71 5.08
CA HIS A 112 -15.82 45.92 6.27
C HIS A 112 -14.99 44.64 6.36
N GLU A 113 -14.32 44.46 7.51
CA GLU A 113 -13.83 43.16 7.97
C GLU A 113 -15.03 42.23 8.21
N ALA A 114 -15.12 41.18 7.40
CA ALA A 114 -16.00 40.04 7.68
C ALA A 114 -15.15 38.93 8.29
N GLU A 115 -15.38 38.66 9.56
CA GLU A 115 -14.84 37.51 10.28
C GLU A 115 -15.42 36.22 9.66
N GLU A 116 -14.57 35.35 9.11
CA GLU A 116 -14.96 34.02 8.65
C GLU A 116 -15.06 33.09 9.86
N GLU A 117 -16.29 32.70 10.21
CA GLU A 117 -16.62 31.66 11.19
C GLU A 117 -16.33 30.26 10.61
N ASP A 118 -15.58 29.46 11.37
CA ASP A 118 -15.32 28.05 11.13
C ASP A 118 -16.57 27.21 11.46
N ASP A 119 -17.36 26.85 10.46
CA ASP A 119 -18.52 25.95 10.63
C ASP A 119 -18.12 24.46 10.53
N GLU A 120 -17.74 23.88 11.67
CA GLU A 120 -17.95 22.45 11.95
C GLU A 120 -19.40 22.24 12.45
N GLU A 121 -20.37 22.05 11.55
CA GLU A 121 -21.74 21.72 11.97
C GLU A 121 -22.04 20.21 11.92
N GLU A 122 -22.11 19.66 13.13
CA GLU A 122 -22.67 18.37 13.53
C GLU A 122 -24.13 18.62 13.95
N VAL A 123 -25.12 18.33 13.10
CA VAL A 123 -26.55 18.55 13.43
C VAL A 123 -27.22 17.23 13.80
N VAL A 124 -27.66 17.15 15.05
CA VAL A 124 -28.63 16.20 15.59
C VAL A 124 -29.97 16.94 15.64
N MET A 125 -31.04 16.43 15.04
CA MET A 125 -32.39 16.89 15.41
C MET A 125 -33.47 15.80 15.35
N GLU A 126 -34.32 15.88 16.36
CA GLU A 126 -35.38 14.98 16.77
C GLU A 126 -36.62 14.94 15.86
N HIS A 127 -37.35 13.84 16.03
CA HIS A 127 -38.63 13.48 15.42
C HIS A 127 -39.73 14.55 15.53
N LEU A 128 -40.42 14.81 14.40
CA LEU A 128 -41.82 15.24 14.39
C LEU A 128 -42.62 14.47 13.32
N ILE A 129 -43.74 13.93 13.77
CA ILE A 129 -44.69 13.06 13.06
C ILE A 129 -45.66 13.94 12.25
N PHE A 130 -45.89 13.64 10.97
CA PHE A 130 -47.15 13.99 10.28
C PHE A 130 -47.57 12.89 9.29
N ARG A 131 -48.87 12.63 9.25
CA ARG A 131 -49.56 11.51 8.58
C ARG A 131 -50.29 12.02 7.34
N ALA A 132 -50.07 11.36 6.18
CA ALA A 132 -50.94 11.04 5.02
C ALA A 132 -51.90 12.12 4.41
N PRO A 133 -52.19 12.13 3.08
CA PRO A 133 -52.94 11.04 2.43
C PRO A 133 -52.54 10.70 0.97
N ALA A 134 -53.25 9.69 0.47
CA ALA A 134 -53.03 8.87 -0.71
C ALA A 134 -53.75 9.35 -2.00
N SER A 135 -53.55 8.55 -3.06
CA SER A 135 -54.25 8.48 -4.36
C SER A 135 -53.76 9.49 -5.41
N THR A 136 -53.61 9.17 -6.70
CA THR A 136 -54.41 8.29 -7.57
C THR A 136 -53.58 7.83 -8.80
N ASP A 137 -53.95 6.67 -9.34
CA ASP A 137 -53.58 6.14 -10.66
C ASP A 137 -53.86 7.11 -11.81
N GLN A 138 -53.08 7.02 -12.89
CA GLN A 138 -53.62 6.96 -14.25
C GLN A 138 -52.59 6.50 -15.28
N ASP A 139 -52.91 5.34 -15.88
CA ASP A 139 -52.39 4.80 -17.13
C ASP A 139 -52.56 5.77 -18.31
N LEU A 140 -51.56 5.85 -19.20
CA LEU A 140 -51.79 6.07 -20.64
C LEU A 140 -50.75 5.32 -21.48
N GLN A 141 -51.26 4.38 -22.28
CA GLN A 141 -50.54 3.58 -23.26
C GLN A 141 -50.39 4.28 -24.63
N ALA A 142 -49.23 4.02 -25.23
CA ALA A 142 -48.93 3.68 -26.63
C ALA A 142 -49.20 4.65 -27.80
N GLY A 143 -48.15 4.82 -28.62
CA GLY A 143 -48.24 5.16 -30.05
C GLY A 143 -46.86 5.27 -30.71
N PRO A 144 -46.57 4.56 -31.83
CA PRO A 144 -45.20 4.23 -32.26
C PRO A 144 -44.63 5.21 -33.29
N SER A 145 -43.30 5.39 -33.30
CA SER A 145 -42.61 5.95 -34.46
C SER A 145 -41.36 5.13 -34.80
N SER A 146 -41.50 4.47 -35.94
CA SER A 146 -40.49 3.76 -36.72
C SER A 146 -39.35 4.69 -37.13
N GLY A 147 -38.13 4.36 -36.73
CA GLY A 147 -36.90 5.01 -37.17
C GLY A 147 -35.77 3.98 -37.20
N VAL A 148 -35.23 3.76 -38.39
CA VAL A 148 -34.23 2.75 -38.78
C VAL A 148 -33.04 2.69 -37.81
N ARG A 149 -32.87 1.55 -37.12
CA ARG A 149 -31.70 1.25 -36.29
C ARG A 149 -30.51 0.90 -37.19
N GLN A 150 -29.51 1.78 -37.24
CA GLN A 150 -28.16 1.37 -37.60
C GLN A 150 -27.63 0.45 -36.49
N VAL A 151 -27.22 -0.76 -36.87
CA VAL A 151 -26.64 -1.76 -35.98
C VAL A 151 -25.26 -1.27 -35.52
N PRO A 152 -25.01 -1.07 -34.21
CA PRO A 152 -23.66 -0.82 -33.73
C PRO A 152 -22.88 -2.14 -33.82
N ARG A 153 -21.69 -2.08 -34.43
CA ARG A 153 -20.72 -3.17 -34.52
C ARG A 153 -20.53 -3.85 -33.15
N ARG A 154 -20.56 -5.19 -33.16
CA ARG A 154 -20.21 -6.10 -32.06
C ARG A 154 -18.95 -5.61 -31.34
N ARG A 155 -19.03 -5.41 -30.02
CA ARG A 155 -17.87 -5.45 -29.13
C ARG A 155 -17.47 -6.92 -28.98
N THR A 156 -16.48 -7.36 -29.73
CA THR A 156 -15.77 -8.61 -29.42
C THR A 156 -15.00 -8.39 -28.12
N ALA A 157 -15.22 -9.26 -27.14
CA ALA A 157 -14.36 -9.35 -25.97
C ALA A 157 -12.93 -9.62 -26.48
N ILE A 158 -12.02 -8.70 -26.19
CA ILE A 158 -10.60 -8.91 -26.43
C ILE A 158 -10.13 -9.77 -25.27
N ALA A 159 -9.63 -10.96 -25.59
CA ALA A 159 -8.95 -11.85 -24.65
C ALA A 159 -7.85 -11.05 -23.94
N LEU A 160 -7.88 -11.03 -22.61
CA LEU A 160 -6.75 -10.63 -21.78
C LEU A 160 -6.01 -11.91 -21.35
N ASP A 161 -5.74 -12.81 -22.29
CA ASP A 161 -4.54 -13.64 -22.16
C ASP A 161 -3.40 -12.72 -22.58
N ASP A 162 -2.82 -12.06 -21.58
CA ASP A 162 -1.60 -11.29 -21.72
C ASP A 162 -0.46 -12.32 -21.83
N ASP A 163 -0.41 -13.03 -22.96
CA ASP A 163 0.72 -13.88 -23.34
C ASP A 163 1.93 -12.93 -23.45
N GLU A 164 2.67 -12.81 -22.34
CA GLU A 164 3.84 -11.94 -22.25
C GLU A 164 4.83 -12.23 -23.38
N ASP A 165 4.84 -13.48 -23.87
CA ASP A 165 5.62 -14.00 -25.00
C ASP A 165 5.37 -13.28 -26.34
N THR A 166 4.23 -12.59 -26.49
CA THR A 166 3.91 -11.83 -27.71
C THR A 166 4.37 -10.37 -27.66
N ARG A 167 4.71 -9.87 -26.47
CA ARG A 167 5.07 -8.46 -26.26
C ARG A 167 6.38 -8.13 -26.97
N PHE A 168 6.42 -6.95 -27.59
CA PHE A 168 7.61 -6.42 -28.24
C PHE A 168 8.20 -5.26 -27.43
N GLU A 169 9.44 -5.41 -27.00
CA GLU A 169 10.15 -4.41 -26.20
C GLU A 169 11.22 -3.69 -27.03
N ILE A 170 11.25 -2.36 -26.91
CA ILE A 170 12.30 -1.51 -27.45
C ILE A 170 13.07 -0.93 -26.27
N VAL A 171 14.31 -1.41 -26.07
CA VAL A 171 15.23 -0.95 -25.03
C VAL A 171 16.11 0.18 -25.56
N ASP A 172 16.39 1.18 -24.72
CA ASP A 172 17.37 2.23 -25.05
C ASP A 172 18.81 1.71 -24.84
N GLU A 173 19.37 1.13 -25.90
CA GLU A 173 20.75 0.59 -25.91
C GLU A 173 21.83 1.65 -25.72
N ALA A 174 21.51 2.95 -25.89
CA ALA A 174 22.47 4.03 -25.68
C ALA A 174 22.64 4.40 -24.19
N ALA A 175 21.82 3.84 -23.30
CA ALA A 175 21.90 4.05 -21.86
C ALA A 175 22.72 2.95 -21.16
N ALA A 176 23.23 3.29 -19.97
CA ALA A 176 23.91 2.36 -19.08
C ALA A 176 25.12 1.62 -19.70
N ALA A 177 26.05 2.37 -20.30
CA ALA A 177 27.33 1.85 -20.74
C ALA A 177 28.15 1.33 -19.55
N GLU A 178 28.86 0.24 -19.79
CA GLU A 178 29.71 -0.45 -18.84
C GLU A 178 31.15 0.02 -19.08
N THR A 179 31.84 0.51 -18.04
CA THR A 179 33.19 1.06 -18.20
C THR A 179 34.28 0.02 -17.87
N GLU A 180 34.12 -0.69 -16.75
CA GLU A 180 35.09 -1.64 -16.24
C GLU A 180 34.45 -2.68 -15.31
N ASN A 181 35.16 -3.78 -15.06
CA ASN A 181 34.77 -4.75 -14.04
C ASN A 181 35.18 -4.22 -12.67
N GLY A 182 34.19 -3.95 -11.82
CA GLY A 182 34.40 -3.54 -10.46
C GLY A 182 34.54 -4.74 -9.53
N THR A 183 35.00 -4.49 -8.31
CA THR A 183 34.97 -5.51 -7.26
C THR A 183 33.52 -5.75 -6.84
N MET A 184 33.00 -6.95 -7.07
CA MET A 184 31.65 -7.32 -6.60
C MET A 184 31.56 -7.10 -5.08
N LEU A 185 30.37 -6.77 -4.58
CA LEU A 185 30.13 -6.59 -3.14
C LEU A 185 30.66 -7.80 -2.34
N MET A 186 30.47 -8.99 -2.90
CA MET A 186 30.92 -10.27 -2.37
C MET A 186 32.46 -10.36 -2.23
N GLU A 187 33.21 -9.96 -3.25
CA GLU A 187 34.68 -9.94 -3.23
C GLU A 187 35.21 -8.88 -2.25
N ALA A 188 34.54 -7.72 -2.19
CA ALA A 188 34.90 -6.66 -1.26
C ALA A 188 34.73 -7.12 0.21
N TRP A 189 33.68 -7.90 0.49
CA TRP A 189 33.43 -8.49 1.80
C TRP A 189 34.42 -9.61 2.12
N ARG A 190 34.73 -10.49 1.16
CA ARG A 190 35.76 -11.52 1.34
C ARG A 190 37.11 -10.91 1.76
N ARG A 191 37.57 -9.90 1.01
CA ARG A 191 38.80 -9.15 1.34
C ARG A 191 38.72 -8.41 2.68
N TYR A 192 37.52 -8.00 3.11
CA TYR A 192 37.32 -7.37 4.41
C TYR A 192 37.54 -8.37 5.55
N PHE A 193 36.97 -9.58 5.44
CA PHE A 193 37.15 -10.63 6.44
C PHE A 193 38.59 -11.15 6.47
N GLU A 194 39.20 -11.41 5.31
CA GLU A 194 40.62 -11.82 5.20
C GLU A 194 41.56 -10.82 5.87
N ARG A 195 41.34 -9.51 5.67
CA ARG A 195 42.13 -8.46 6.37
C ARG A 195 41.90 -8.45 7.88
N LYS A 196 40.66 -8.66 8.32
CA LYS A 196 40.33 -8.66 9.75
C LYS A 196 40.93 -9.85 10.48
N GLU A 197 40.98 -10.99 9.82
CA GLU A 197 41.66 -12.20 10.30
C GLU A 197 43.17 -11.95 10.46
N ALA A 198 43.81 -11.38 9.44
CA ALA A 198 45.23 -11.00 9.50
C ALA A 198 45.55 -9.94 10.59
N GLU A 199 44.65 -8.98 10.82
CA GLU A 199 44.78 -8.00 11.93
C GLU A 199 44.63 -8.65 13.32
N CYS A 200 43.84 -9.72 13.44
CA CYS A 200 43.67 -10.48 14.68
C CYS A 200 44.87 -11.42 14.94
N GLU A 201 45.43 -12.05 13.93
CA GLU A 201 46.63 -12.90 14.02
C GLU A 201 47.89 -12.10 14.41
N ALA A 202 47.96 -10.82 14.04
CA ALA A 202 49.07 -9.95 14.41
C ALA A 202 49.11 -9.55 15.91
N ASN A 203 48.13 -9.95 16.73
CA ASN A 203 47.96 -9.45 18.11
C ASN A 203 47.94 -10.48 19.25
N GLN A 204 48.13 -11.79 19.01
CA GLN A 204 48.63 -12.82 19.97
C GLN A 204 48.59 -14.24 19.37
N ASP A 205 49.51 -15.10 19.83
CA ASP A 205 49.69 -16.52 19.45
C ASP A 205 48.40 -17.36 19.54
N ALA A 206 47.78 -17.64 18.39
CA ALA A 206 46.70 -18.62 18.26
C ALA A 206 46.93 -19.51 17.01
N PRO A 207 46.60 -20.81 17.07
CA PRO A 207 46.93 -21.77 16.02
C PRO A 207 46.08 -21.53 14.77
N SER A 208 46.76 -21.53 13.61
CA SER A 208 46.20 -21.42 12.28
C SER A 208 45.21 -22.56 11.98
N THR A 209 43.91 -22.28 11.98
CA THR A 209 42.91 -23.16 11.36
C THR A 209 42.77 -22.80 9.90
N SER A 210 43.40 -23.60 9.04
CA SER A 210 43.21 -23.59 7.59
C SER A 210 41.79 -24.07 7.26
N GLY A 211 40.83 -23.14 7.18
CA GLY A 211 39.48 -23.38 6.68
C GLY A 211 39.07 -22.22 5.78
N GLU A 212 38.35 -22.49 4.70
CA GLU A 212 37.93 -21.45 3.77
C GLU A 212 37.08 -20.37 4.49
N PRO A 213 37.28 -19.06 4.19
CA PRO A 213 36.66 -17.93 4.88
C PRO A 213 35.15 -17.76 4.59
N VAL A 214 34.45 -18.82 4.18
CA VAL A 214 33.05 -18.79 3.72
C VAL A 214 32.09 -18.42 4.85
N TRP A 215 32.39 -18.83 6.09
CA TRP A 215 31.51 -18.64 7.25
C TRP A 215 31.88 -17.45 8.14
N ALA A 216 32.98 -16.75 7.88
CA ALA A 216 33.40 -15.59 8.68
C ALA A 216 32.27 -14.54 8.74
N PRO A 217 31.95 -13.96 9.92
CA PRO A 217 32.67 -14.03 11.20
C PRO A 217 32.33 -15.25 12.08
N PHE A 218 31.55 -16.20 11.59
CA PHE A 218 31.21 -17.47 12.23
C PHE A 218 32.21 -18.57 11.84
N GLU A 219 32.32 -19.60 12.66
CA GLU A 219 33.31 -20.67 12.49
C GLU A 219 32.78 -21.85 11.66
N SER A 220 31.45 -21.98 11.53
CA SER A 220 30.81 -23.07 10.78
C SER A 220 29.40 -22.71 10.31
N GLU A 221 28.83 -23.55 9.45
CA GLU A 221 27.43 -23.43 9.05
C GLU A 221 26.49 -23.50 10.26
N THR A 222 26.71 -24.44 11.18
CA THR A 222 25.86 -24.62 12.36
C THR A 222 25.94 -23.40 13.29
N ASP A 223 27.14 -22.84 13.45
CA ASP A 223 27.39 -21.62 14.21
C ASP A 223 26.59 -20.43 13.67
N TRP A 224 26.59 -20.26 12.33
CA TRP A 224 25.79 -19.24 11.65
C TRP A 224 24.29 -19.53 11.70
N GLN A 225 23.83 -20.76 11.46
CA GLN A 225 22.40 -21.10 11.40
C GLN A 225 21.70 -20.79 12.72
N LEU A 226 22.33 -21.15 13.85
CA LEU A 226 21.81 -20.82 15.17
C LEU A 226 21.84 -19.31 15.44
N ALA A 227 22.90 -18.61 15.04
CA ALA A 227 22.97 -17.16 15.20
C ALA A 227 21.89 -16.43 14.38
N SER A 228 21.70 -16.87 13.13
CA SER A 228 20.65 -16.41 12.22
C SER A 228 19.27 -16.60 12.82
N TRP A 229 19.01 -17.78 13.37
CA TRP A 229 17.75 -18.08 14.04
C TRP A 229 17.51 -17.20 15.27
N PHE A 230 18.49 -17.07 16.17
CA PHE A 230 18.37 -16.22 17.38
C PHE A 230 18.04 -14.77 17.03
N VAL A 231 18.72 -14.21 16.03
CA VAL A 231 18.55 -12.81 15.63
C VAL A 231 17.22 -12.60 14.91
N LYS A 232 16.89 -13.42 13.92
CA LYS A 232 15.69 -13.25 13.09
C LYS A 232 14.39 -13.47 13.85
N GLU A 233 14.36 -14.45 14.73
CA GLU A 233 13.21 -14.70 15.61
C GLU A 233 13.14 -13.72 16.80
N ALA A 234 14.11 -12.80 16.90
CA ALA A 234 14.20 -11.81 17.97
C ALA A 234 14.07 -12.43 19.37
N ILE A 235 14.77 -13.55 19.59
CA ILE A 235 14.74 -14.26 20.88
C ILE A 235 15.33 -13.35 21.96
N GLY A 236 14.63 -13.26 23.10
CA GLY A 236 15.05 -12.40 24.21
C GLY A 236 16.44 -12.77 24.73
N HIS A 237 17.27 -11.76 25.02
CA HIS A 237 18.69 -11.96 25.40
C HIS A 237 18.85 -13.01 26.50
N GLY A 238 18.11 -12.89 27.60
CA GLY A 238 18.21 -13.85 28.70
C GLY A 238 17.77 -15.27 28.35
N SER A 239 16.95 -15.47 27.31
CA SER A 239 16.60 -16.82 26.83
C SER A 239 17.73 -17.43 26.02
N VAL A 240 18.42 -16.63 25.20
CA VAL A 240 19.63 -17.07 24.47
C VAL A 240 20.75 -17.38 25.46
N ASP A 241 20.99 -16.50 26.43
CA ASP A 241 22.03 -16.71 27.44
C ASP A 241 21.78 -18.01 28.23
N ARG A 242 20.55 -18.24 28.71
CA ARG A 242 20.20 -19.50 29.39
C ARG A 242 20.33 -20.75 28.51
N PHE A 243 20.12 -20.63 27.19
CA PHE A 243 20.32 -21.74 26.27
C PHE A 243 21.82 -22.06 26.11
N LEU A 244 22.66 -21.03 25.99
CA LEU A 244 24.11 -21.17 25.85
C LEU A 244 24.80 -21.60 27.15
N GLU A 245 24.20 -21.34 28.31
CA GLU A 245 24.66 -21.83 29.62
C GLU A 245 24.39 -23.33 29.85
N ILE A 246 23.60 -24.00 29.01
CA ILE A 246 23.34 -25.44 29.15
C ILE A 246 24.67 -26.20 28.96
N PRO A 247 25.08 -27.06 29.92
CA PRO A 247 26.36 -27.75 29.85
C PRO A 247 26.59 -28.47 28.51
N HIS A 248 27.78 -28.26 27.94
CA HIS A 248 28.24 -28.82 26.67
C HIS A 248 27.50 -28.38 25.39
N VAL A 249 26.51 -27.48 25.45
CA VAL A 249 25.77 -27.05 24.24
C VAL A 249 26.69 -26.32 23.26
N CYS A 250 27.44 -25.30 23.73
CA CYS A 250 28.35 -24.55 22.87
C CYS A 250 29.45 -25.43 22.28
N GLU A 251 30.04 -26.33 23.10
CA GLU A 251 31.09 -27.26 22.68
C GLU A 251 30.57 -28.26 21.63
N LYS A 252 29.42 -28.89 21.87
CA LYS A 252 28.86 -29.90 20.97
C LYS A 252 28.37 -29.35 19.64
N LEU A 253 27.95 -28.08 19.62
CA LEU A 253 27.46 -27.41 18.43
C LEU A 253 28.55 -26.59 17.72
N GLY A 254 29.75 -26.48 18.29
CA GLY A 254 30.85 -25.69 17.73
C GLY A 254 30.52 -24.20 17.62
N LEU A 255 29.89 -23.63 18.65
CA LEU A 255 29.46 -22.23 18.65
C LEU A 255 30.62 -21.30 19.02
N SER A 256 30.80 -20.25 18.23
CA SER A 256 31.86 -19.26 18.44
C SER A 256 31.47 -18.13 19.40
N TYR A 257 30.32 -18.25 20.07
CA TYR A 257 29.78 -17.29 21.02
C TYR A 257 29.22 -17.99 22.27
N HIS A 258 29.43 -17.39 23.44
CA HIS A 258 29.02 -17.95 24.74
C HIS A 258 27.83 -17.19 25.39
N ASN A 259 27.40 -16.08 24.80
CA ASN A 259 26.21 -15.33 25.20
C ASN A 259 25.71 -14.46 24.03
N MET A 260 24.52 -13.88 24.18
CA MET A 260 23.90 -13.01 23.17
C MET A 260 24.77 -11.79 22.86
N ARG A 261 25.52 -11.26 23.82
CA ARG A 261 26.41 -10.12 23.59
C ARG A 261 27.56 -10.48 22.65
N ALA A 262 28.21 -11.62 22.86
CA ALA A 262 29.30 -12.12 22.01
C ALA A 262 28.79 -12.43 20.60
N LEU A 263 27.61 -13.05 20.49
CA LEU A 263 26.93 -13.26 19.20
C LEU A 263 26.69 -11.94 18.47
N LEU A 264 26.13 -10.94 19.15
CA LEU A 264 25.83 -9.64 18.54
C LEU A 264 27.10 -8.87 18.18
N GLN A 265 28.20 -9.06 18.91
CA GLN A 265 29.51 -8.51 18.53
C GLN A 265 30.03 -9.12 17.23
N LYS A 266 29.85 -10.44 17.02
CA LYS A 266 30.16 -11.08 15.74
C LYS A 266 29.27 -10.54 14.60
N VAL A 267 27.96 -10.41 14.82
CA VAL A 267 27.07 -9.78 13.84
C VAL A 267 27.51 -8.35 13.53
N ASP A 268 27.97 -7.58 14.53
CA ASP A 268 28.46 -6.22 14.35
C ASP A 268 29.73 -6.15 13.47
N LEU A 269 30.47 -7.26 13.27
CA LEU A 269 31.61 -7.36 12.33
C LEU A 269 31.18 -7.46 10.86
N ILE A 270 29.97 -7.91 10.57
CA ILE A 270 29.45 -7.98 9.19
C ILE A 270 29.35 -6.54 8.66
N PRO A 271 29.86 -6.23 7.45
CA PRO A 271 29.77 -4.89 6.89
C PRO A 271 28.33 -4.41 6.78
N GLU A 272 28.09 -3.16 7.18
CA GLU A 272 26.77 -2.55 7.09
C GLU A 272 26.44 -2.13 5.66
N ARG A 273 25.16 -2.21 5.30
CA ARG A 273 24.64 -1.81 3.99
C ARG A 273 24.84 -0.32 3.71
N ALA A 274 24.54 0.50 4.72
CA ALA A 274 24.81 1.94 4.72
C ALA A 274 24.88 2.42 6.18
N PRO A 275 25.92 3.19 6.57
CA PRO A 275 26.13 3.65 7.92
C PRO A 275 25.05 4.61 8.39
N TRP A 276 24.66 4.44 9.66
CA TRP A 276 23.82 5.38 10.38
C TRP A 276 24.64 6.56 10.93
N LYS A 277 24.03 7.73 10.93
CA LYS A 277 24.53 9.00 11.45
C LYS A 277 23.44 9.65 12.30
N GLU A 278 23.86 10.48 13.24
CA GLU A 278 22.98 11.30 14.06
C GLU A 278 23.25 12.78 13.77
N CYS A 279 22.19 13.58 13.61
CA CYS A 279 22.29 15.03 13.72
C CYS A 279 21.22 15.54 14.67
N TRP A 280 21.61 16.52 15.46
CA TRP A 280 20.71 17.34 16.26
C TRP A 280 20.44 18.65 15.54
N LEU A 281 19.16 18.90 15.26
CA LEU A 281 18.68 20.15 14.69
C LEU A 281 18.23 21.09 15.81
N THR A 282 18.63 22.36 15.74
CA THR A 282 18.21 23.42 16.65
C THR A 282 17.70 24.62 15.87
N PHE A 283 16.65 25.27 16.37
CA PHE A 283 16.25 26.55 15.80
C PHE A 283 17.17 27.65 16.34
N LYS A 284 17.59 28.59 15.50
CA LYS A 284 18.46 29.72 15.91
C LYS A 284 17.88 30.55 17.05
N ASP A 285 16.57 30.78 17.03
CA ASP A 285 15.84 31.48 18.09
C ASP A 285 15.61 30.62 19.33
N ARG A 286 15.91 29.31 19.28
CA ARG A 286 15.68 28.32 20.36
C ARG A 286 16.81 27.30 20.44
N PRO A 287 18.05 27.72 20.78
CA PRO A 287 19.21 26.83 20.76
C PRO A 287 19.13 25.69 21.81
N GLY A 288 18.28 25.84 22.84
CA GLY A 288 18.03 24.79 23.84
C GLY A 288 17.09 23.66 23.37
N GLU A 289 16.32 23.88 22.29
CA GLU A 289 15.42 22.87 21.73
C GLU A 289 16.16 22.05 20.67
N ARG A 290 16.66 20.87 21.05
CA ARG A 290 17.35 19.95 20.13
C ARG A 290 16.41 18.86 19.62
N HIS A 291 16.45 18.61 18.32
CA HIS A 291 15.61 17.61 17.65
C HIS A 291 16.48 16.56 16.95
N LEU A 292 16.36 15.30 17.38
CA LEU A 292 17.19 14.21 16.86
C LEU A 292 16.69 13.71 15.50
N VAL A 293 17.61 13.65 14.54
CA VAL A 293 17.42 12.95 13.27
C VAL A 293 18.50 11.89 13.15
N GLN A 294 18.07 10.63 13.00
CA GLN A 294 18.95 9.51 12.68
C GLN A 294 18.79 9.20 11.20
N PHE A 295 19.87 9.09 10.45
CA PHE A 295 19.78 8.87 9.00
C PHE A 295 20.98 8.11 8.44
N ARG A 296 20.83 7.59 7.23
CA ARG A 296 21.88 6.92 6.48
C ARG A 296 22.38 7.77 5.35
N ASP A 297 23.61 7.51 4.93
CA ASP A 297 24.13 8.03 3.67
C ASP A 297 23.33 7.46 2.49
N ILE A 298 22.53 8.33 1.86
CA ILE A 298 21.63 7.94 0.77
C ILE A 298 22.38 7.39 -0.45
N ILE A 299 23.61 7.83 -0.71
CA ILE A 299 24.42 7.34 -1.83
C ILE A 299 24.90 5.91 -1.55
N LYS A 300 25.32 5.63 -0.31
CA LYS A 300 25.66 4.26 0.09
C LYS A 300 24.42 3.35 0.05
N ALA A 301 23.26 3.83 0.47
CA ALA A 301 22.01 3.08 0.36
C ALA A 301 21.64 2.74 -1.10
N ILE A 302 21.80 3.69 -2.03
CA ILE A 302 21.59 3.47 -3.47
C ILE A 302 22.58 2.43 -4.02
N LYS A 303 23.88 2.59 -3.73
CA LYS A 303 24.92 1.62 -4.13
C LYS A 303 24.61 0.23 -3.61
N ALA A 304 24.10 0.10 -2.40
CA ALA A 304 23.80 -1.19 -1.82
C ALA A 304 22.47 -1.82 -2.29
N LEU A 305 21.58 -1.07 -2.93
CA LEU A 305 20.43 -1.63 -3.66
C LEU A 305 20.85 -2.16 -5.02
N LEU A 306 21.61 -1.36 -5.77
CA LEU A 306 22.08 -1.70 -7.12
C LEU A 306 23.21 -2.73 -7.12
N GLY A 307 24.00 -2.76 -6.05
CA GLY A 307 25.10 -3.69 -5.85
C GLY A 307 24.70 -5.01 -5.18
N ASN A 308 23.40 -5.24 -4.92
CA ASN A 308 22.95 -6.48 -4.30
C ASN A 308 23.02 -7.65 -5.30
N PRO A 309 23.85 -8.67 -5.08
CA PRO A 309 23.97 -9.79 -6.00
C PRO A 309 22.65 -10.57 -6.18
N ALA A 310 21.83 -10.74 -5.13
CA ALA A 310 20.57 -11.47 -5.27
C ALA A 310 19.53 -10.81 -6.20
N HIS A 311 19.77 -9.55 -6.58
CA HIS A 311 18.92 -8.82 -7.51
C HIS A 311 19.63 -8.54 -8.84
N ALA A 312 20.86 -9.02 -9.05
CA ALA A 312 21.71 -8.62 -10.17
C ALA A 312 21.03 -8.84 -11.54
N ASP A 313 20.37 -9.98 -11.71
CA ASP A 313 19.62 -10.41 -12.89
C ASP A 313 18.29 -9.65 -13.07
N LYS A 314 17.78 -9.04 -11.99
CA LYS A 314 16.47 -8.36 -11.96
C LYS A 314 16.58 -6.83 -12.03
N ILE A 315 17.76 -6.26 -11.84
CA ILE A 315 17.97 -4.81 -11.88
C ILE A 315 17.91 -4.32 -13.33
N VAL A 316 17.01 -3.38 -13.58
CA VAL A 316 16.89 -2.71 -14.88
C VAL A 316 17.68 -1.42 -14.89
N TRP A 317 18.63 -1.33 -15.83
CA TRP A 317 19.50 -0.18 -15.99
C TRP A 317 19.04 0.81 -17.08
N ARG A 318 18.20 0.34 -18.00
CA ARG A 318 17.81 1.06 -19.21
C ARG A 318 16.31 1.24 -19.28
N PRO A 319 15.81 2.41 -19.73
CA PRO A 319 14.40 2.57 -20.01
C PRO A 319 14.00 1.74 -21.23
N SER A 320 12.75 1.31 -21.26
CA SER A 320 12.20 0.57 -22.40
C SER A 320 10.79 1.03 -22.76
N ARG A 321 10.35 0.68 -23.96
CA ARG A 321 8.96 0.85 -24.42
C ARG A 321 8.44 -0.51 -24.82
N VAL A 322 7.40 -0.94 -24.12
CA VAL A 322 6.76 -2.24 -24.35
C VAL A 322 5.51 -2.03 -25.19
N PHE A 323 5.27 -2.92 -26.15
CA PHE A 323 4.13 -2.92 -27.06
C PHE A 323 3.52 -4.32 -27.12
N LEU A 324 2.23 -4.42 -27.44
CA LEU A 324 1.54 -5.72 -27.52
C LEU A 324 2.17 -6.68 -28.55
N HIS A 325 2.62 -6.15 -29.69
CA HIS A 325 3.34 -6.90 -30.72
C HIS A 325 4.17 -5.94 -31.56
N ARG A 326 5.09 -6.48 -32.39
CA ARG A 326 5.91 -5.69 -33.30
C ARG A 326 5.03 -4.86 -34.24
N GLY A 327 5.33 -3.56 -34.37
CA GLY A 327 4.56 -2.61 -35.19
C GLY A 327 3.28 -2.07 -34.56
N SER A 328 2.89 -2.56 -33.37
CA SER A 328 1.78 -1.98 -32.61
C SER A 328 2.12 -0.55 -32.18
N LYS A 329 1.10 0.32 -32.16
CA LYS A 329 1.19 1.68 -31.58
C LYS A 329 0.75 1.72 -30.12
N ASN A 330 0.11 0.66 -29.62
CA ASN A 330 -0.41 0.60 -28.25
C ASN A 330 0.74 0.30 -27.30
N ARG A 331 1.17 1.34 -26.57
CA ARG A 331 2.22 1.23 -25.56
C ARG A 331 1.65 0.64 -24.28
N ILE A 332 2.41 -0.26 -23.69
CA ILE A 332 2.14 -0.91 -22.41
C ILE A 332 2.94 -0.20 -21.31
N TYR A 333 2.29 0.03 -20.17
CA TYR A 333 2.82 0.66 -18.96
C TYR A 333 2.64 -0.32 -17.80
N THR A 334 3.74 -0.73 -17.19
CA THR A 334 3.78 -1.68 -16.07
C THR A 334 4.72 -1.17 -14.97
N GLU A 335 5.99 -0.99 -15.29
CA GLU A 335 7.07 -0.63 -14.38
C GLU A 335 7.59 0.78 -14.67
N MET A 336 8.38 1.36 -13.76
CA MET A 336 8.90 2.73 -13.94
C MET A 336 9.76 2.90 -15.19
N TRP A 337 10.52 1.88 -15.60
CA TRP A 337 11.33 1.90 -16.83
C TRP A 337 10.51 1.86 -18.11
N THR A 338 9.27 1.37 -18.03
CA THR A 338 8.30 1.41 -19.13
C THR A 338 7.56 2.74 -19.21
N GLY A 339 7.60 3.55 -18.15
CA GLY A 339 6.96 4.87 -18.04
C GLY A 339 7.70 5.96 -18.81
N SER A 340 6.99 7.02 -19.22
CA SER A 340 7.57 8.12 -19.99
C SER A 340 8.54 9.00 -19.20
N TRP A 341 8.46 9.03 -17.87
CA TRP A 341 9.35 9.84 -17.02
C TRP A 341 10.81 9.49 -17.25
N TRP A 342 11.15 8.20 -17.26
CA TRP A 342 12.53 7.75 -17.38
C TRP A 342 13.11 8.18 -18.72
N HIS A 343 12.38 7.98 -19.81
CA HIS A 343 12.76 8.43 -21.16
C HIS A 343 12.98 9.95 -21.20
N THR A 344 12.06 10.74 -20.63
CA THR A 344 12.15 12.20 -20.62
C THR A 344 13.36 12.68 -19.83
N VAL A 345 13.62 12.09 -18.66
CA VAL A 345 14.79 12.47 -17.84
C VAL A 345 16.08 12.03 -18.52
N GLN A 346 16.15 10.80 -19.04
CA GLN A 346 17.33 10.26 -19.75
C GLN A 346 17.71 11.15 -20.95
N ALA A 347 16.73 11.71 -21.65
CA ALA A 347 16.96 12.62 -22.78
C ALA A 347 17.15 14.09 -22.39
N SER A 348 17.02 14.46 -21.11
CA SER A 348 17.01 15.87 -20.68
C SER A 348 18.38 16.56 -20.68
N THR A 349 19.47 15.79 -20.77
CA THR A 349 20.83 16.33 -20.80
C THR A 349 21.80 15.39 -21.53
N PRO A 350 22.77 15.91 -22.30
CA PRO A 350 23.82 15.09 -22.93
C PRO A 350 24.65 14.28 -21.93
N ARG A 351 24.73 14.71 -20.66
CA ARG A 351 25.48 13.99 -19.61
C ARG A 351 24.93 12.59 -19.32
N PHE A 352 23.67 12.32 -19.70
CA PHE A 352 23.05 11.02 -19.51
C PHE A 352 23.28 10.04 -20.66
N ILE A 353 23.91 10.48 -21.75
CA ILE A 353 24.30 9.58 -22.84
C ILE A 353 25.31 8.58 -22.28
N GLY A 354 25.04 7.28 -22.45
CA GLY A 354 25.86 6.21 -21.87
C GLY A 354 25.72 6.03 -20.36
N ALA A 355 24.95 6.85 -19.64
CA ALA A 355 24.75 6.70 -18.21
C ALA A 355 23.44 5.97 -17.88
N ALA A 356 23.33 5.41 -16.68
CA ALA A 356 22.08 4.88 -16.15
C ALA A 356 21.42 5.90 -15.22
N LEU A 357 20.08 5.91 -15.15
CA LEU A 357 19.35 6.62 -14.11
C LEU A 357 19.04 5.68 -12.94
N ALA A 358 19.05 6.24 -11.73
CA ALA A 358 18.48 5.60 -10.56
C ALA A 358 17.26 6.41 -10.09
N PRO A 359 16.02 6.02 -10.48
CA PRO A 359 14.81 6.69 -10.03
C PRO A 359 14.63 6.44 -8.53
N VAL A 360 14.92 7.44 -7.70
CA VAL A 360 14.78 7.35 -6.25
C VAL A 360 13.31 7.52 -5.87
N ILE A 361 12.77 6.56 -5.14
CA ILE A 361 11.42 6.59 -4.58
C ILE A 361 11.57 6.73 -3.07
N ILE A 362 11.04 7.81 -2.50
CA ILE A 362 11.04 8.06 -1.05
C ILE A 362 9.62 7.92 -0.51
N SER A 363 9.49 7.39 0.70
CA SER A 363 8.25 7.46 1.45
C SER A 363 8.51 7.88 2.89
N THR A 364 7.61 8.69 3.40
CA THR A 364 7.54 9.09 4.80
C THR A 364 6.12 8.88 5.28
N ASP A 365 5.98 8.39 6.50
CA ASP A 365 4.72 8.34 7.22
C ASP A 365 5.00 8.20 8.73
N LYS A 366 4.26 8.95 9.53
CA LYS A 366 4.40 8.94 10.99
C LYS A 366 3.55 7.84 11.59
N THR A 367 4.20 6.85 12.19
CA THR A 367 3.53 5.67 12.74
C THR A 367 3.51 5.65 14.27
N GLN A 368 2.41 5.21 14.86
CA GLN A 368 2.30 4.99 16.31
C GLN A 368 2.95 3.66 16.72
N LEU A 369 3.74 3.69 17.80
CA LEU A 369 4.44 2.53 18.34
C LEU A 369 3.65 1.82 19.45
N THR A 370 2.76 2.54 20.15
CA THR A 370 1.96 2.03 21.28
C THR A 370 0.47 2.24 21.02
N GLN A 371 -0.37 1.23 21.26
CA GLN A 371 -1.82 1.31 20.99
C GLN A 371 -2.67 1.80 22.17
N PHE A 372 -2.18 1.78 23.42
CA PHE A 372 -3.02 2.05 24.60
C PHE A 372 -2.36 2.87 25.73
N SER A 373 -1.04 3.04 25.73
CA SER A 373 -0.34 3.85 26.75
C SER A 373 1.01 4.36 26.23
N GLY A 374 1.23 5.67 26.26
CA GLY A 374 2.55 6.29 26.06
C GLY A 374 2.70 7.28 24.90
N ASN A 375 1.71 7.41 24.00
CA ASN A 375 1.76 8.31 22.83
C ASN A 375 3.11 8.30 22.08
N LYS A 376 3.79 7.14 22.03
CA LYS A 376 5.08 7.00 21.37
C LYS A 376 4.86 6.81 19.86
N SER A 377 5.64 7.52 19.07
CA SER A 377 5.59 7.47 17.61
C SER A 377 6.99 7.43 17.03
N ALA A 378 7.11 6.89 15.83
CA ALA A 378 8.30 6.98 14.99
C ALA A 378 7.92 7.65 13.68
N TYR A 379 8.90 8.30 13.05
CA TYR A 379 8.71 8.93 11.74
C TYR A 379 9.77 8.41 10.77
N PRO A 380 9.66 7.16 10.33
CA PRO A 380 10.62 6.55 9.42
C PRO A 380 10.59 7.20 8.02
N VAL A 381 11.74 7.16 7.37
CA VAL A 381 11.94 7.51 5.96
C VAL A 381 12.42 6.26 5.24
N TYR A 382 11.67 5.81 4.25
CA TYR A 382 12.00 4.66 3.43
C TYR A 382 12.47 5.09 2.04
N MET A 383 13.34 4.29 1.44
CA MET A 383 13.84 4.51 0.09
C MET A 383 13.97 3.20 -0.68
N THR A 384 13.58 3.26 -1.94
CA THR A 384 13.81 2.20 -2.94
C THR A 384 14.10 2.84 -4.30
N LEU A 385 14.43 2.01 -5.29
CA LEU A 385 14.76 2.45 -6.65
C LEU A 385 13.74 1.91 -7.66
N GLY A 386 13.42 2.73 -8.67
CA GLY A 386 12.63 2.31 -9.83
C GLY A 386 13.36 1.33 -10.75
N ASN A 387 14.65 1.09 -10.54
CA ASN A 387 15.43 0.03 -11.19
C ASN A 387 15.03 -1.38 -10.75
N LEU A 388 14.36 -1.51 -9.60
CA LEU A 388 13.95 -2.79 -9.04
C LEU A 388 12.47 -3.05 -9.36
N PRO A 389 12.12 -4.27 -9.82
CA PRO A 389 10.74 -4.66 -10.07
C PRO A 389 9.83 -4.41 -8.88
N LYS A 390 8.59 -3.98 -9.13
CA LYS A 390 7.61 -3.72 -8.07
C LYS A 390 7.31 -4.96 -7.23
N SER A 391 7.39 -6.15 -7.81
CA SER A 391 7.22 -7.44 -7.12
C SER A 391 8.28 -7.68 -6.03
N LEU A 392 9.53 -7.25 -6.24
CA LEU A 392 10.59 -7.30 -5.23
C LEU A 392 10.38 -6.22 -4.16
N ARG A 393 10.10 -4.98 -4.58
CA ARG A 393 9.91 -3.84 -3.67
C ARG A 393 8.78 -4.07 -2.67
N ARG A 394 7.74 -4.80 -3.08
CA ARG A 394 6.56 -5.13 -2.25
C ARG A 394 6.77 -6.28 -1.27
N LYS A 395 7.89 -6.99 -1.35
CA LYS A 395 8.24 -8.09 -0.44
C LYS A 395 9.35 -7.65 0.52
N PRO A 396 9.04 -7.33 1.80
CA PRO A 396 10.06 -6.92 2.77
C PRO A 396 11.23 -7.90 2.93
N SER A 397 10.97 -9.20 2.72
CA SER A 397 11.98 -10.27 2.77
C SER A 397 13.02 -10.19 1.65
N GLU A 398 12.74 -9.49 0.55
CA GLU A 398 13.70 -9.28 -0.54
C GLU A 398 14.67 -8.14 -0.22
N HIS A 399 14.45 -7.37 0.86
CA HIS A 399 15.30 -6.23 1.23
C HIS A 399 15.54 -5.23 0.08
N ALA A 400 14.58 -5.11 -0.84
CA ALA A 400 14.58 -4.17 -1.97
C ALA A 400 14.22 -2.74 -1.55
N CYS A 401 13.93 -2.49 -0.27
CA CYS A 401 13.68 -1.18 0.30
C CYS A 401 14.49 -1.00 1.60
N ILE A 402 15.00 0.21 1.85
CA ILE A 402 15.85 0.55 3.00
C ILE A 402 15.17 1.64 3.83
N CYS A 403 15.16 1.49 5.16
CA CYS A 403 14.87 2.61 6.07
C CYS A 403 16.11 3.51 6.15
N ILE A 404 16.06 4.66 5.50
CA ILE A 404 17.19 5.62 5.41
C ILE A 404 17.16 6.69 6.49
N GLY A 405 16.13 6.74 7.33
CA GLY A 405 16.14 7.62 8.50
C GLY A 405 14.94 7.51 9.43
N TYR A 406 15.05 8.13 10.60
CA TYR A 406 13.95 8.48 11.48
C TYR A 406 13.98 9.99 11.72
N LEU A 407 12.97 10.71 11.24
CA LEU A 407 12.79 12.14 11.47
C LEU A 407 12.44 12.39 12.95
N SER A 408 12.62 13.62 13.42
CA SER A 408 12.23 13.99 14.77
C SER A 408 10.72 13.82 14.97
N VAL A 409 10.33 13.30 16.13
CA VAL A 409 8.93 13.23 16.61
C VAL A 409 8.73 14.07 17.87
N ASP A 410 9.79 14.76 18.29
CA ASP A 410 9.77 15.61 19.47
C ASP A 410 8.85 16.78 19.20
N LYS A 411 8.11 17.18 20.23
CA LYS A 411 7.24 18.35 20.13
C LYS A 411 8.11 19.59 20.18
N VAL A 412 7.88 20.52 19.26
CA VAL A 412 8.40 21.89 19.36
C VAL A 412 7.74 22.55 20.58
N ASP A 413 8.49 23.28 21.39
CA ASP A 413 7.91 23.97 22.54
C ASP A 413 6.90 25.04 22.06
N THR A 414 5.73 25.04 22.67
CA THR A 414 4.58 25.87 22.27
C THR A 414 4.38 27.08 23.17
N ILE A 415 5.16 27.19 24.25
CA ILE A 415 5.05 28.32 25.18
C ILE A 415 5.38 29.62 24.42
N GLY A 416 4.48 30.59 24.49
CA GLY A 416 4.64 31.90 23.84
C GLY A 416 4.44 31.92 22.32
N LEU A 417 4.06 30.82 21.67
CA LEU A 417 3.86 30.78 20.22
C LEU A 417 2.41 30.93 19.80
N SER A 418 2.19 31.64 18.68
CA SER A 418 0.95 31.52 17.91
C SER A 418 0.88 30.14 17.23
N GLU A 419 -0.33 29.63 17.02
CA GLU A 419 -0.53 28.36 16.29
C GLU A 419 0.10 28.38 14.90
N LYS A 420 0.11 29.56 14.25
CA LYS A 420 0.68 29.77 12.93
C LYS A 420 2.20 29.58 12.96
N LYS A 421 2.88 30.17 13.95
CA LYS A 421 4.33 30.02 14.13
C LYS A 421 4.67 28.59 14.53
N GLN A 422 3.87 27.95 15.40
CA GLN A 422 4.04 26.53 15.74
C GLN A 422 3.98 25.64 14.48
N ARG A 423 2.95 25.82 13.64
CA ARG A 423 2.82 25.11 12.35
C ARG A 423 4.04 25.35 11.47
N ALA A 424 4.51 26.60 11.36
CA ALA A 424 5.69 26.94 10.58
C ALA A 424 6.94 26.19 11.05
N LEU A 425 7.22 26.21 12.37
CA LEU A 425 8.39 25.52 12.95
C LEU A 425 8.36 24.01 12.71
N VAL A 426 7.20 23.36 12.87
CA VAL A 426 7.05 21.93 12.61
C VAL A 426 7.34 21.60 11.14
N GLN A 427 6.81 22.39 10.20
CA GLN A 427 7.08 22.16 8.78
C GLN A 427 8.55 22.44 8.42
N GLN A 428 9.15 23.51 8.97
CA GLN A 428 10.57 23.81 8.77
C GLN A 428 11.47 22.71 9.30
N LEU A 429 11.18 22.18 10.50
CA LEU A 429 11.90 21.03 11.08
C LEU A 429 11.80 19.81 10.17
N PHE A 430 10.63 19.51 9.62
CA PHE A 430 10.46 18.42 8.65
C PHE A 430 11.32 18.63 7.41
N HIS A 431 11.24 19.80 6.76
CA HIS A 431 12.00 20.08 5.54
C HIS A 431 13.51 20.09 5.81
N ALA A 432 13.97 20.63 6.94
CA ALA A 432 15.37 20.56 7.33
C ALA A 432 15.81 19.11 7.55
N SER A 433 15.02 18.30 8.26
CA SER A 433 15.32 16.89 8.51
C SER A 433 15.45 16.10 7.21
N VAL A 434 14.47 16.21 6.29
CA VAL A 434 14.53 15.53 4.98
C VAL A 434 15.68 16.07 4.13
N ARG A 435 15.95 17.37 4.18
CA ARG A 435 17.09 18.00 3.46
C ARG A 435 18.40 17.36 3.85
N MET A 436 18.63 17.06 5.12
CA MET A 436 19.87 16.40 5.56
C MET A 436 20.05 15.03 4.90
N ILE A 437 18.97 14.26 4.82
CA ILE A 437 18.97 12.92 4.25
C ILE A 437 19.27 12.97 2.75
N VAL A 438 18.61 13.87 2.01
CA VAL A 438 18.69 13.93 0.55
C VAL A 438 19.77 14.88 0.02
N LYS A 439 20.52 15.58 0.89
CA LYS A 439 21.51 16.61 0.48
C LYS A 439 22.51 16.07 -0.54
N LEU A 440 22.97 14.83 -0.36
CA LEU A 440 23.95 14.20 -1.25
C LEU A 440 23.40 13.88 -2.65
N LEU A 441 22.07 13.81 -2.82
CA LEU A 441 21.45 13.65 -4.14
C LEU A 441 21.65 14.88 -5.03
N ILE A 442 21.90 16.07 -4.46
CA ILE A 442 22.15 17.29 -5.25
C ILE A 442 23.40 17.11 -6.11
N GLU A 443 24.49 16.68 -5.47
CA GLU A 443 25.77 16.52 -6.14
C GLU A 443 25.78 15.27 -7.02
N ALA A 444 25.29 14.14 -6.49
CA ALA A 444 25.21 12.90 -7.24
C ALA A 444 24.30 13.01 -8.47
N GLY A 445 23.20 13.74 -8.40
CA GLY A 445 22.32 13.95 -9.55
C GLY A 445 22.87 14.94 -10.60
N ARG A 446 23.89 15.74 -10.27
CA ARG A 446 24.56 16.66 -11.22
C ARG A 446 25.73 16.02 -11.94
N ASN A 447 26.51 15.23 -11.20
CA ASN A 447 27.81 14.72 -11.64
C ASN A 447 27.84 13.19 -11.82
N GLY A 448 26.79 12.51 -11.36
CA GLY A 448 26.69 11.06 -11.37
C GLY A 448 27.60 10.43 -10.32
N ILE A 449 27.40 9.14 -10.09
CA ILE A 449 28.22 8.32 -9.20
C ILE A 449 28.58 7.03 -9.93
N ASP A 450 29.79 6.53 -9.71
CA ASP A 450 30.14 5.19 -10.19
C ASP A 450 29.58 4.15 -9.22
N VAL A 451 28.85 3.19 -9.78
CA VAL A 451 28.18 2.12 -9.05
C VAL A 451 28.61 0.79 -9.65
N THR A 452 29.17 -0.08 -8.80
CA THR A 452 29.35 -1.49 -9.14
C THR A 452 28.02 -2.20 -8.92
N GLY A 453 27.44 -2.74 -10.00
CA GLY A 453 26.21 -3.52 -9.94
C GLY A 453 26.41 -4.85 -9.23
N GLY A 454 25.31 -5.52 -8.87
CA GLY A 454 25.33 -6.88 -8.34
C GLY A 454 25.92 -7.91 -9.32
N ASP A 455 26.04 -7.54 -10.60
CA ASP A 455 26.69 -8.28 -11.68
C ASP A 455 28.21 -8.00 -11.78
N GLY A 456 28.77 -7.20 -10.88
CA GLY A 456 30.19 -6.84 -10.86
C GLY A 456 30.58 -5.74 -11.84
N LYS A 457 29.67 -5.24 -12.66
CA LYS A 457 29.99 -4.25 -13.68
C LYS A 457 29.84 -2.82 -13.16
N VAL A 458 30.77 -1.94 -13.51
CA VAL A 458 30.71 -0.53 -13.12
C VAL A 458 29.92 0.27 -14.15
N ARG A 459 28.96 1.06 -13.67
CA ARG A 459 28.14 1.97 -14.46
C ARG A 459 28.15 3.36 -13.84
N ARG A 460 28.15 4.39 -14.68
CA ARG A 460 27.90 5.77 -14.26
C ARG A 460 26.40 5.94 -14.04
N VAL A 461 25.99 6.24 -12.81
CA VAL A 461 24.59 6.32 -12.39
C VAL A 461 24.23 7.72 -11.92
N TYR A 462 23.10 8.25 -12.37
CA TYR A 462 22.54 9.52 -11.90
C TYR A 462 21.27 9.26 -11.07
N PRO A 463 21.34 9.40 -9.74
CA PRO A 463 20.17 9.28 -8.90
C PRO A 463 19.30 10.54 -8.97
N VAL A 464 18.01 10.35 -9.23
CA VAL A 464 17.03 11.45 -9.38
C VAL A 464 15.79 11.10 -8.58
N LEU A 465 15.28 12.04 -7.76
CA LEU A 465 14.03 11.84 -7.04
C LEU A 465 12.86 11.77 -8.03
N ALA A 466 12.30 10.57 -8.19
CA ALA A 466 11.27 10.27 -9.18
C ALA A 466 9.87 10.28 -8.57
N SER A 467 9.72 9.77 -7.34
CA SER A 467 8.45 9.66 -6.64
C SER A 467 8.62 9.89 -5.15
N TYR A 468 7.63 10.54 -4.54
CA TYR A 468 7.53 10.75 -3.10
C TYR A 468 6.15 10.27 -2.61
N VAL A 469 6.12 9.08 -2.03
CA VAL A 469 4.91 8.34 -1.66
C VAL A 469 4.50 8.71 -0.23
N CYS A 470 3.41 9.45 -0.12
CA CYS A 470 2.86 9.93 1.15
C CYS A 470 1.37 10.25 1.01
N ASP A 471 0.68 10.44 2.14
CA ASP A 471 -0.75 10.76 2.18
C ASP A 471 -1.03 12.24 1.82
N TYR A 472 -2.30 12.63 1.68
CA TYR A 472 -2.64 14.00 1.22
C TYR A 472 -2.10 15.14 2.11
N PRO A 473 -2.28 15.11 3.45
CA PRO A 473 -1.66 16.10 4.33
C PRO A 473 -0.15 16.23 4.11
N GLU A 474 0.56 15.10 3.97
CA GLU A 474 2.00 15.11 3.77
C GLU A 474 2.40 15.51 2.34
N GLN A 475 1.59 15.20 1.33
CA GLN A 475 1.75 15.73 -0.03
C GLN A 475 1.72 17.26 -0.03
N CYS A 476 0.79 17.87 0.73
CA CYS A 476 0.76 19.32 0.92
C CYS A 476 2.01 19.85 1.65
N LEU A 477 2.48 19.13 2.68
CA LEU A 477 3.70 19.45 3.40
C LEU A 477 4.91 19.49 2.46
N ILE A 478 5.23 18.37 1.78
CA ILE A 478 6.44 18.26 0.95
C ILE A 478 6.44 19.22 -0.23
N THR A 479 5.27 19.54 -0.79
CA THR A 479 5.12 20.45 -1.93
C THR A 479 4.98 21.92 -1.51
N CYS A 480 4.90 22.19 -0.21
CA CYS A 480 4.59 23.52 0.35
C CYS A 480 3.22 24.09 -0.09
N SER A 481 2.30 23.22 -0.51
CA SER A 481 0.98 23.63 -0.98
C SER A 481 0.07 23.97 0.21
N LYS A 482 -0.87 24.91 0.01
CA LYS A 482 -1.93 25.20 0.98
C LYS A 482 -2.79 23.94 1.17
N TYR A 483 -3.05 23.56 2.42
CA TYR A 483 -3.97 22.46 2.73
C TYR A 483 -5.37 22.78 2.19
N GLY A 484 -6.07 21.76 1.68
CA GLY A 484 -7.36 21.92 1.00
C GLY A 484 -7.25 22.23 -0.49
N THR A 485 -6.04 22.37 -1.06
CA THR A 485 -5.81 22.61 -2.49
C THR A 485 -5.14 21.41 -3.18
N CYS A 486 -4.98 21.46 -4.51
CA CYS A 486 -4.27 20.43 -5.24
C CYS A 486 -2.74 20.61 -5.15
N PRO A 487 -1.97 19.58 -4.72
CA PRO A 487 -0.51 19.64 -4.68
C PRO A 487 0.14 19.44 -6.05
N VAL A 488 -0.59 19.01 -7.08
CA VAL A 488 -0.07 18.71 -8.42
C VAL A 488 -0.32 19.84 -9.41
N CYS A 489 -1.49 20.48 -9.35
CA CYS A 489 -1.87 21.58 -10.23
C CYS A 489 -2.32 22.83 -9.47
N GLN A 490 -2.41 23.95 -10.17
CA GLN A 490 -2.73 25.27 -9.63
C GLN A 490 -4.25 25.45 -9.41
N CYS A 491 -5.00 24.36 -9.17
CA CYS A 491 -6.43 24.44 -8.89
C CYS A 491 -6.66 24.95 -7.45
N PRO A 492 -7.43 26.04 -7.27
CA PRO A 492 -7.78 26.54 -5.93
C PRO A 492 -8.80 25.62 -5.25
N ASP A 493 -8.89 25.72 -3.93
CA ASP A 493 -9.84 24.97 -3.08
C ASP A 493 -11.30 25.12 -3.54
N SER A 494 -11.69 26.29 -4.03
CA SER A 494 -13.05 26.58 -4.51
C SER A 494 -13.44 25.97 -5.86
N LYS A 495 -12.47 25.41 -6.62
CA LYS A 495 -12.68 24.88 -7.98
C LYS A 495 -12.27 23.41 -8.14
N LEU A 496 -12.04 22.71 -7.04
CA LEU A 496 -11.65 21.30 -7.06
C LEU A 496 -12.71 20.38 -7.69
N GLU A 497 -13.96 20.81 -7.76
CA GLU A 497 -15.02 20.09 -8.45
C GLU A 497 -15.01 20.22 -9.97
N ASP A 498 -14.11 20.99 -10.58
CA ASP A 498 -14.00 21.07 -12.03
C ASP A 498 -13.63 19.70 -12.64
N ASP A 499 -14.04 19.46 -13.88
CA ASP A 499 -13.75 18.22 -14.63
C ASP A 499 -12.40 18.23 -15.36
N THR A 500 -11.62 19.30 -15.19
CA THR A 500 -10.34 19.51 -15.84
C THR A 500 -9.30 19.98 -14.84
N ALA A 501 -8.10 19.41 -14.94
CA ALA A 501 -6.96 19.88 -14.18
C ALA A 501 -6.53 21.27 -14.66
N LYS A 502 -6.10 22.13 -13.73
CA LYS A 502 -5.49 23.43 -14.07
C LYS A 502 -4.02 23.24 -14.46
N ALA A 503 -3.33 24.35 -14.73
CA ALA A 503 -1.90 24.34 -15.04
C ALA A 503 -1.10 23.56 -13.98
N PRO A 504 -0.10 22.74 -14.37
CA PRO A 504 0.71 22.00 -13.41
C PRO A 504 1.50 22.97 -12.52
N ARG A 505 1.68 22.57 -11.25
CA ARG A 505 2.68 23.22 -10.38
C ARG A 505 4.06 22.72 -10.77
N THR A 506 5.06 23.58 -10.64
CA THR A 506 6.47 23.22 -10.83
C THR A 506 7.28 23.70 -9.63
N SER A 507 8.36 22.99 -9.32
CA SER A 507 9.32 23.40 -8.28
C SER A 507 9.81 24.83 -8.50
N LEU A 508 10.07 25.22 -9.75
CA LEU A 508 10.49 26.58 -10.10
C LEU A 508 9.40 27.62 -9.83
N TRP A 509 8.15 27.31 -10.21
CA TRP A 509 7.02 28.21 -9.95
C TRP A 509 6.80 28.40 -8.44
N THR A 510 6.84 27.33 -7.64
CA THR A 510 6.71 27.44 -6.18
C THR A 510 7.82 28.27 -5.55
N LEU A 511 9.07 28.14 -6.04
CA LEU A 511 10.19 28.98 -5.58
C LEU A 511 10.02 30.44 -5.98
N ASP A 512 9.49 30.71 -7.19
CA ASP A 512 9.18 32.07 -7.66
C ASP A 512 8.10 32.73 -6.79
N VAL A 513 7.04 32.01 -6.44
CA VAL A 513 6.00 32.48 -5.50
C VAL A 513 6.61 32.84 -4.14
N LEU A 514 7.42 31.95 -3.57
CA LEU A 514 8.10 32.20 -2.29
C LEU A 514 9.09 33.37 -2.38
N CYS A 515 9.70 33.62 -3.54
CA CYS A 515 10.60 34.75 -3.76
C CYS A 515 9.83 36.07 -3.83
N LYS A 516 8.76 36.13 -4.61
CA LYS A 516 7.89 37.30 -4.73
C LYS A 516 7.23 37.67 -3.41
N ALA A 517 6.79 36.68 -2.64
CA ALA A 517 6.21 36.91 -1.32
C ALA A 517 7.19 37.59 -0.34
N LYS A 518 8.51 37.37 -0.47
CA LYS A 518 9.53 38.05 0.36
C LYS A 518 9.63 39.54 0.07
N VAL A 519 9.28 39.97 -1.14
CA VAL A 519 9.26 41.40 -1.51
C VAL A 519 8.10 42.11 -0.80
N GLN A 520 6.99 41.40 -0.55
CA GLN A 520 5.81 41.95 0.12
C GLN A 520 5.97 42.11 1.63
N GLY A 521 6.93 41.42 2.25
CA GLY A 521 7.21 41.54 3.67
C GLY A 521 8.22 40.48 4.16
N PRO A 522 8.75 40.65 5.38
CA PRO A 522 9.72 39.72 5.93
C PRO A 522 9.14 38.31 6.08
N LYS A 523 10.00 37.29 6.01
CA LYS A 523 9.60 35.89 6.13
C LYS A 523 8.77 35.68 7.40
N GLY A 524 7.60 35.06 7.27
CA GLY A 524 6.73 34.80 8.43
C GLY A 524 5.88 35.98 8.89
N SER A 525 5.97 37.14 8.23
CA SER A 525 5.05 38.27 8.45
C SER A 525 3.67 38.01 7.85
N ALA A 526 2.65 38.74 8.31
CA ALA A 526 1.31 38.65 7.74
C ALA A 526 1.26 38.92 6.22
N PRO A 527 1.92 39.98 5.68
CA PRO A 527 1.99 40.22 4.23
C PRO A 527 2.62 39.08 3.43
N PHE A 528 3.73 38.51 3.94
CA PHE A 528 4.38 37.36 3.30
C PHE A 528 3.43 36.15 3.16
N TYR A 529 2.71 35.84 4.24
CA TYR A 529 1.77 34.72 4.24
C TYR A 529 0.53 34.99 3.36
N ALA A 530 0.02 36.22 3.34
CA ALA A 530 -1.09 36.60 2.48
C ALA A 530 -0.73 36.38 1.00
N SER A 531 0.43 36.92 0.57
CA SER A 531 0.94 36.75 -0.80
C SER A 531 1.16 35.28 -1.18
N CYS A 532 1.68 34.45 -0.27
CA CYS A 532 1.79 33.01 -0.53
C CYS A 532 0.41 32.34 -0.71
N LYS A 533 -0.55 32.68 0.16
CA LYS A 533 -1.88 32.06 0.18
C LYS A 533 -2.72 32.41 -1.04
N GLU A 534 -2.58 33.62 -1.60
CA GLU A 534 -3.22 34.04 -2.86
C GLU A 534 -2.93 33.06 -4.00
N LEU A 535 -1.72 32.51 -4.02
CA LEU A 535 -1.26 31.52 -5.00
C LEU A 535 -1.30 30.08 -4.44
N ASN A 536 -2.08 29.84 -3.39
CA ASN A 536 -2.30 28.52 -2.80
C ASN A 536 -0.98 27.83 -2.36
N ILE A 537 -0.01 28.61 -1.88
CA ILE A 537 1.21 28.16 -1.20
C ILE A 537 1.07 28.45 0.29
N SER A 538 1.52 27.53 1.15
CA SER A 538 1.31 27.65 2.59
C SER A 538 2.09 28.79 3.23
N GLY A 539 3.27 29.11 2.70
CA GLY A 539 4.20 30.12 3.23
C GLY A 539 4.94 29.67 4.51
N TYR A 540 4.67 28.48 5.04
CA TYR A 540 5.31 28.02 6.28
C TYR A 540 6.79 27.65 6.11
N VAL A 541 7.16 27.24 4.89
CA VAL A 541 8.50 26.79 4.55
C VAL A 541 9.08 27.69 3.48
N VAL A 542 10.17 28.37 3.81
CA VAL A 542 10.83 29.32 2.89
C VAL A 542 11.92 28.65 2.05
N THR A 543 12.56 27.62 2.60
CA THR A 543 13.62 26.85 1.93
C THR A 543 13.24 25.38 1.92
N PRO A 544 12.46 24.93 0.92
CA PRO A 544 12.05 23.54 0.83
C PRO A 544 13.24 22.58 0.63
N PHE A 545 13.18 21.36 1.19
CA PHE A 545 14.26 20.37 1.09
C PHE A 545 14.70 20.08 -0.35
N TRP A 546 13.77 20.11 -1.31
CA TRP A 546 14.00 19.81 -2.71
C TRP A 546 14.65 20.97 -3.50
N LYS A 547 14.83 22.16 -2.89
CA LYS A 547 15.52 23.29 -3.53
C LYS A 547 16.93 22.89 -3.97
N GLY A 548 17.17 22.86 -5.28
CA GLY A 548 18.48 22.53 -5.86
C GLY A 548 18.68 21.07 -6.23
N LEU A 549 17.72 20.18 -5.96
CA LEU A 549 17.73 18.82 -6.50
C LEU A 549 17.68 18.88 -8.04
N PRO A 550 18.65 18.28 -8.75
CA PRO A 550 18.70 18.33 -10.20
C PRO A 550 17.62 17.40 -10.81
N HIS A 551 17.13 17.76 -12.00
CA HIS A 551 16.15 16.99 -12.77
C HIS A 551 14.86 16.60 -12.02
N THR A 552 14.56 17.28 -10.91
CA THR A 552 13.47 16.95 -10.00
C THR A 552 12.41 18.05 -10.02
N ASN A 553 11.15 17.66 -10.19
CA ASN A 553 10.00 18.53 -9.93
C ASN A 553 9.14 17.88 -8.84
N ILE A 554 9.13 18.46 -7.63
CA ILE A 554 8.46 17.87 -6.46
C ILE A 554 6.96 17.61 -6.71
N HIS A 555 6.29 18.48 -7.46
CA HIS A 555 4.87 18.33 -7.78
C HIS A 555 4.63 17.19 -8.79
N GLY A 556 5.63 16.85 -9.59
CA GLY A 556 5.63 15.67 -10.46
C GLY A 556 6.00 14.38 -9.73
N CYS A 557 6.63 14.47 -8.55
CA CYS A 557 6.94 13.33 -7.69
C CYS A 557 5.73 12.89 -6.85
N VAL A 558 4.71 13.73 -6.68
CA VAL A 558 3.47 13.36 -5.99
C VAL A 558 2.73 12.32 -6.81
N THR A 559 2.56 11.14 -6.24
CA THR A 559 1.93 10.01 -6.90
C THR A 559 0.49 9.78 -6.43
N PRO A 560 -0.36 9.23 -7.31
CA PRO A 560 -1.65 8.67 -6.91
C PRO A 560 -1.49 7.59 -5.85
N ASP A 561 -2.48 7.48 -4.96
CA ASP A 561 -2.43 6.54 -3.83
C ASP A 561 -3.74 5.75 -3.68
N VAL A 562 -3.67 4.43 -3.87
CA VAL A 562 -4.85 3.56 -3.86
C VAL A 562 -5.43 3.44 -2.46
N LEU A 563 -4.61 3.40 -1.42
CA LEU A 563 -5.12 3.22 -0.06
C LEU A 563 -5.77 4.49 0.50
N HIS A 564 -5.01 5.58 0.64
CA HIS A 564 -5.42 6.82 1.32
C HIS A 564 -6.28 7.75 0.44
N GLN A 565 -6.09 7.75 -0.89
CA GLN A 565 -6.93 8.54 -1.80
C GLN A 565 -8.16 7.78 -2.27
N LEU A 566 -8.02 6.56 -2.81
CA LEU A 566 -9.16 5.80 -3.32
C LEU A 566 -9.98 5.16 -2.19
N TYR A 567 -9.43 4.21 -1.44
CA TYR A 567 -10.24 3.44 -0.48
C TYR A 567 -10.58 4.22 0.81
N GLN A 568 -9.61 4.85 1.46
CA GLN A 568 -9.83 5.65 2.66
C GLN A 568 -10.28 7.10 2.36
N GLY A 569 -10.35 7.47 1.08
CA GLY A 569 -10.82 8.77 0.62
C GLY A 569 -12.14 8.68 -0.14
N VAL A 570 -12.06 8.43 -1.45
CA VAL A 570 -13.21 8.39 -2.36
C VAL A 570 -14.24 7.36 -1.91
N PHE A 571 -13.83 6.12 -1.68
CA PHE A 571 -14.74 5.05 -1.29
C PHE A 571 -15.34 5.25 0.10
N LYS A 572 -14.59 5.90 1.02
CA LYS A 572 -15.13 6.31 2.31
C LYS A 572 -16.36 7.22 2.12
N HIS A 573 -16.24 8.22 1.25
CA HIS A 573 -17.37 9.11 0.94
C HIS A 573 -18.49 8.41 0.17
N ILE A 574 -18.17 7.52 -0.77
CA ILE A 574 -19.18 6.68 -1.45
C ILE A 574 -20.05 5.96 -0.42
N LEU A 575 -19.43 5.36 0.61
CA LEU A 575 -20.15 4.63 1.65
C LEU A 575 -21.05 5.56 2.48
N GLU A 576 -20.53 6.72 2.88
CA GLU A 576 -21.30 7.76 3.59
C GLU A 576 -22.52 8.20 2.77
N TRP A 577 -22.34 8.48 1.47
CA TRP A 577 -23.44 8.88 0.58
C TRP A 577 -24.48 7.78 0.38
N CYS A 578 -24.06 6.51 0.36
CA CYS A 578 -24.99 5.39 0.27
C CYS A 578 -25.86 5.28 1.53
N GLN A 579 -25.28 5.50 2.70
CA GLN A 579 -26.00 5.47 3.98
C GLN A 579 -27.02 6.61 4.06
N GLU A 580 -26.67 7.80 3.56
CA GLU A 580 -27.58 8.94 3.49
C GLU A 580 -28.70 8.73 2.44
N ALA A 581 -28.39 8.12 1.31
CA ALA A 581 -29.36 7.91 0.23
C ALA A 581 -30.36 6.76 0.47
N MET A 582 -30.01 5.74 1.27
CA MET A 582 -30.81 4.51 1.45
C MET A 582 -31.21 4.21 2.89
N ASP A 583 -30.69 4.94 3.89
CA ASP A 583 -30.63 4.55 5.30
C ASP A 583 -29.58 3.44 5.56
N ALA A 584 -28.79 3.62 6.63
CA ALA A 584 -27.76 2.66 7.05
C ALA A 584 -28.36 1.29 7.45
N SER A 585 -29.54 1.27 8.04
CA SER A 585 -30.23 0.05 8.48
C SER A 585 -30.68 -0.82 7.32
N GLU A 586 -31.21 -0.22 6.25
CA GLU A 586 -31.58 -0.92 5.01
C GLU A 586 -30.34 -1.47 4.31
N LEU A 587 -29.26 -0.67 4.21
CA LEU A 587 -28.02 -1.12 3.60
C LEU A 587 -27.44 -2.34 4.34
N ASP A 588 -27.45 -2.32 5.67
CA ASP A 588 -27.04 -3.46 6.48
C ASP A 588 -27.94 -4.69 6.27
N ALA A 589 -29.27 -4.51 6.26
CA ALA A 589 -30.22 -5.58 6.00
C ALA A 589 -29.94 -6.29 4.67
N ARG A 590 -29.61 -5.53 3.62
CA ARG A 590 -29.25 -6.09 2.31
C ARG A 590 -27.93 -6.85 2.34
N ILE A 591 -26.94 -6.34 3.05
CA ILE A 591 -25.64 -7.01 3.20
C ILE A 591 -25.78 -8.32 3.98
N HIS A 592 -26.66 -8.37 4.98
CA HIS A 592 -26.99 -9.63 5.68
C HIS A 592 -27.62 -10.67 4.74
N CYS A 593 -28.41 -10.22 3.77
CA CYS A 593 -29.07 -11.10 2.81
C CYS A 593 -28.14 -11.66 1.73
N LEU A 594 -26.92 -11.14 1.58
CA LEU A 594 -25.98 -11.64 0.59
C LEU A 594 -25.53 -13.07 0.94
N PRO A 595 -25.63 -14.02 0.00
CA PRO A 595 -25.09 -15.35 0.23
C PRO A 595 -23.56 -15.28 0.36
N PRO A 596 -22.94 -16.18 1.14
CA PRO A 596 -21.49 -16.33 1.13
C PRO A 596 -21.00 -16.61 -0.30
N ALA A 597 -20.06 -15.82 -0.79
CA ALA A 597 -19.47 -15.99 -2.11
C ALA A 597 -17.94 -15.93 -2.04
N PHE A 598 -17.27 -16.65 -2.94
CA PHE A 598 -15.82 -16.66 -3.04
C PHE A 598 -15.26 -15.24 -3.28
N GLY A 599 -14.10 -14.94 -2.67
CA GLY A 599 -13.45 -13.63 -2.80
C GLY A 599 -14.17 -12.46 -2.10
N THR A 600 -15.28 -12.71 -1.40
CA THR A 600 -16.05 -11.70 -0.67
C THR A 600 -16.13 -12.01 0.82
N ARG A 601 -16.00 -10.98 1.66
CA ARG A 601 -16.24 -11.10 3.08
C ARG A 601 -17.74 -11.00 3.36
N HIS A 602 -18.27 -11.93 4.16
CA HIS A 602 -19.64 -11.84 4.65
C HIS A 602 -19.69 -11.04 5.96
N PHE A 603 -20.45 -9.94 5.97
CA PHE A 603 -20.58 -9.01 7.10
C PHE A 603 -21.81 -9.34 7.94
N LYS A 604 -21.67 -10.33 8.83
CA LYS A 604 -22.78 -10.86 9.65
C LYS A 604 -23.45 -9.86 10.59
N ASN A 605 -22.82 -8.72 10.89
CA ASN A 605 -23.32 -7.68 11.79
C ASN A 605 -23.55 -6.36 11.03
N GLY A 606 -23.70 -6.42 9.70
CA GLY A 606 -23.74 -5.23 8.86
C GLY A 606 -22.40 -4.49 8.81
N MET A 607 -22.43 -3.29 8.23
CA MET A 607 -21.30 -2.38 8.15
C MET A 607 -21.39 -1.25 9.16
N SER A 608 -22.60 -0.83 9.57
CA SER A 608 -22.77 0.30 10.49
C SER A 608 -22.10 0.05 11.85
N ALA A 609 -22.01 -1.21 12.28
CA ALA A 609 -21.34 -1.62 13.51
C ALA A 609 -19.80 -1.63 13.43
N LEU A 610 -19.20 -1.40 12.26
CA LEU A 610 -17.75 -1.46 12.08
C LEU A 610 -17.08 -0.15 12.53
N SER A 611 -16.49 -0.14 13.72
CA SER A 611 -15.52 0.88 14.11
C SER A 611 -14.13 0.58 13.52
N GLN A 612 -13.38 1.62 13.14
CA GLN A 612 -12.00 1.53 12.63
C GLN A 612 -11.86 0.56 11.43
N VAL A 613 -12.58 0.84 10.33
CA VAL A 613 -12.57 0.03 9.10
C VAL A 613 -11.21 0.10 8.39
N SER A 614 -10.49 -1.03 8.34
CA SER A 614 -9.22 -1.16 7.60
C SER A 614 -9.40 -1.04 6.07
N GLY A 615 -8.33 -0.73 5.36
CA GLY A 615 -8.32 -0.72 3.88
C GLY A 615 -8.83 -2.04 3.28
N SER A 616 -8.39 -3.18 3.81
CA SER A 616 -8.86 -4.52 3.39
C SER A 616 -10.37 -4.70 3.55
N LYS A 617 -10.94 -4.27 4.69
CA LYS A 617 -12.40 -4.31 4.90
C LYS A 617 -13.12 -3.42 3.88
N ARG A 618 -12.57 -2.24 3.55
CA ARG A 618 -13.14 -1.36 2.51
C ARG A 618 -13.11 -2.00 1.13
N LYS A 619 -12.01 -2.67 0.76
CA LYS A 619 -11.90 -3.45 -0.49
C LYS A 619 -12.99 -4.51 -0.56
N ASP A 620 -13.22 -5.25 0.53
CA ASP A 620 -14.27 -6.27 0.59
C ASP A 620 -15.68 -5.67 0.43
N ILE A 621 -15.96 -4.52 1.05
CA ILE A 621 -17.25 -3.82 0.93
C ILE A 621 -17.46 -3.33 -0.51
N ALA A 622 -16.43 -2.76 -1.13
CA ALA A 622 -16.52 -2.23 -2.49
C ALA A 622 -17.01 -3.29 -3.49
N ARG A 623 -16.61 -4.56 -3.31
CA ARG A 623 -17.01 -5.68 -4.18
C ARG A 623 -18.50 -5.97 -4.16
N ILE A 624 -19.15 -5.75 -3.02
CA ILE A 624 -20.57 -6.09 -2.81
C ILE A 624 -21.51 -4.90 -2.88
N LEU A 625 -20.99 -3.68 -2.73
CA LEU A 625 -21.79 -2.48 -2.52
C LEU A 625 -22.85 -2.26 -3.61
N LEU A 626 -22.47 -2.30 -4.89
CA LEU A 626 -23.41 -2.05 -5.99
C LEU A 626 -24.61 -2.99 -5.97
N GLY A 627 -24.42 -4.27 -5.62
CA GLY A 627 -25.49 -5.26 -5.57
C GLY A 627 -26.53 -4.91 -4.50
N CYS A 628 -26.08 -4.36 -3.37
CA CYS A 628 -26.96 -3.85 -2.32
C CYS A 628 -27.72 -2.59 -2.76
N LEU A 629 -27.24 -1.84 -3.74
CA LEU A 629 -27.86 -0.58 -4.15
C LEU A 629 -28.97 -0.75 -5.21
N VAL A 630 -28.98 -1.88 -5.93
CA VAL A 630 -29.89 -2.14 -7.05
C VAL A 630 -31.36 -2.02 -6.62
N GLY A 631 -32.15 -1.25 -7.38
CA GLY A 631 -33.58 -1.06 -7.18
C GLY A 631 -33.98 -0.15 -6.03
N ARG A 632 -33.03 0.55 -5.40
CA ARG A 632 -33.31 1.43 -4.24
C ARG A 632 -32.85 2.87 -4.39
N ILE A 633 -31.82 3.13 -5.17
CA ILE A 633 -31.31 4.48 -5.44
C ILE A 633 -31.66 4.95 -6.85
N PRO A 634 -31.72 6.28 -7.09
CA PRO A 634 -31.91 6.82 -8.44
C PRO A 634 -30.85 6.35 -9.42
N THR A 635 -31.23 6.13 -10.68
CA THR A 635 -30.34 5.73 -11.78
C THR A 635 -29.11 6.63 -11.92
N THR A 636 -29.28 7.95 -11.83
CA THR A 636 -28.17 8.92 -11.92
C THR A 636 -27.19 8.76 -10.74
N LEU A 637 -27.68 8.46 -9.54
CA LEU A 637 -26.83 8.18 -8.38
C LEU A 637 -26.09 6.85 -8.58
N MET A 638 -26.77 5.81 -9.06
CA MET A 638 -26.13 4.53 -9.38
C MET A 638 -24.98 4.70 -10.39
N LEU A 639 -25.18 5.46 -11.47
CA LEU A 639 -24.11 5.76 -12.43
C LEU A 639 -22.94 6.52 -11.80
N THR A 640 -23.22 7.46 -10.89
CA THR A 640 -22.20 8.23 -10.15
C THR A 640 -21.35 7.31 -9.27
N LEU A 641 -21.98 6.39 -8.52
CA LEU A 641 -21.28 5.48 -7.62
C LEU A 641 -20.54 4.38 -8.40
N ARG A 642 -21.18 3.78 -9.42
CA ARG A 642 -20.57 2.78 -10.29
C ARG A 642 -19.32 3.34 -10.96
N SER A 643 -19.40 4.53 -11.57
CA SER A 643 -18.26 5.09 -12.27
C SER A 643 -17.04 5.34 -11.37
N LEU A 644 -17.25 5.72 -10.11
CA LEU A 644 -16.15 5.83 -9.14
C LEU A 644 -15.60 4.44 -8.76
N LEU A 645 -16.45 3.43 -8.61
CA LEU A 645 -15.99 2.05 -8.37
C LEU A 645 -15.22 1.47 -9.56
N ASP A 646 -15.72 1.67 -10.78
CA ASP A 646 -15.03 1.31 -12.02
C ASP A 646 -13.64 1.98 -12.05
N PHE A 647 -13.57 3.28 -11.75
CA PHE A 647 -12.29 3.98 -11.65
C PHE A 647 -11.34 3.34 -10.63
N ILE A 648 -11.86 3.01 -9.43
CA ILE A 648 -11.06 2.38 -8.36
C ILE A 648 -10.50 1.02 -8.81
N TYR A 649 -11.31 0.20 -9.48
CA TYR A 649 -10.88 -1.12 -9.93
C TYR A 649 -9.89 -1.04 -11.09
N ILE A 650 -10.18 -0.22 -12.10
CA ILE A 650 -9.32 -0.09 -13.28
C ILE A 650 -7.97 0.51 -12.89
N ALA A 651 -7.93 1.47 -11.95
CA ALA A 651 -6.67 2.11 -11.52
C ALA A 651 -5.67 1.14 -10.87
N GLN A 652 -6.14 -0.05 -10.48
CA GLN A 652 -5.34 -1.10 -9.84
C GLN A 652 -4.88 -2.19 -10.82
N TYR A 653 -5.14 -2.05 -12.12
CA TYR A 653 -4.67 -3.04 -13.08
C TYR A 653 -3.14 -3.15 -13.04
N PRO A 654 -2.58 -4.38 -13.07
CA PRO A 654 -1.13 -4.59 -12.99
C PRO A 654 -0.39 -4.16 -14.26
N THR A 655 -1.15 -3.97 -15.35
CA THR A 655 -0.72 -3.54 -16.67
C THR A 655 -1.74 -2.57 -17.23
N HIS A 656 -1.27 -1.49 -17.86
CA HIS A 656 -2.10 -0.54 -18.60
C HIS A 656 -1.60 -0.35 -20.03
N ASP A 657 -2.51 -0.09 -20.94
CA ASP A 657 -2.28 0.38 -22.30
C ASP A 657 -3.18 1.58 -22.58
N ASP A 658 -3.10 2.16 -23.78
CA ASP A 658 -3.93 3.34 -24.10
C ASP A 658 -5.45 3.05 -24.08
N ILE A 659 -5.86 1.79 -24.29
CA ILE A 659 -7.27 1.38 -24.25
C ILE A 659 -7.76 1.32 -22.79
N THR A 660 -7.05 0.62 -21.92
CA THR A 660 -7.42 0.52 -20.50
C THR A 660 -7.30 1.86 -19.78
N LEU A 661 -6.37 2.73 -20.19
CA LEU A 661 -6.31 4.11 -19.72
C LEU A 661 -7.52 4.93 -20.19
N SER A 662 -8.06 4.68 -21.39
CA SER A 662 -9.30 5.33 -21.83
C SER A 662 -10.50 4.90 -20.97
N TYR A 663 -10.50 3.68 -20.43
CA TYR A 663 -11.54 3.24 -19.49
C TYR A 663 -11.53 4.05 -18.19
N LEU A 664 -10.36 4.43 -17.67
CA LEU A 664 -10.25 5.34 -16.52
C LEU A 664 -10.82 6.73 -16.83
N GLU A 665 -10.45 7.28 -17.99
CA GLU A 665 -10.95 8.58 -18.43
C GLU A 665 -12.47 8.56 -18.62
N ASP A 666 -13.01 7.49 -19.21
CA ASP A 666 -14.44 7.35 -19.45
C ASP A 666 -15.23 7.17 -18.15
N ALA A 667 -14.71 6.40 -17.19
CA ALA A 667 -15.27 6.31 -15.86
C ALA A 667 -15.35 7.72 -15.21
N LEU A 668 -14.28 8.50 -15.31
CA LEU A 668 -14.26 9.85 -14.73
C LEU A 668 -15.24 10.79 -15.45
N LYS A 669 -15.35 10.73 -16.79
CA LYS A 669 -16.36 11.48 -17.56
C LYS A 669 -17.79 11.14 -17.12
N VAL A 670 -18.09 9.85 -16.89
CA VAL A 670 -19.40 9.41 -16.40
C VAL A 670 -19.67 9.97 -14.99
N TYR A 671 -18.67 9.97 -14.11
CA TYR A 671 -18.80 10.59 -12.79
C TYR A 671 -19.11 12.09 -12.89
N HIS A 672 -18.31 12.86 -13.65
CA HIS A 672 -18.51 14.30 -13.80
C HIS A 672 -19.86 14.67 -14.42
N LYS A 673 -20.36 13.86 -15.36
CA LYS A 673 -21.68 14.03 -15.97
C LYS A 673 -22.82 13.86 -14.97
N ASN A 674 -22.69 12.96 -13.99
CA ASN A 674 -23.81 12.56 -13.13
C ASN A 674 -23.74 13.12 -11.69
N LYS A 675 -22.55 13.52 -11.20
CA LYS A 675 -22.32 13.90 -9.78
C LYS A 675 -23.22 15.01 -9.22
N LYS A 676 -23.82 15.86 -10.08
CA LYS A 676 -24.76 16.91 -9.66
C LYS A 676 -25.92 16.34 -8.84
N ILE A 677 -26.28 15.06 -9.05
CA ILE A 677 -27.29 14.35 -8.26
C ILE A 677 -27.01 14.38 -6.76
N LEU A 678 -25.75 14.36 -6.32
CA LEU A 678 -25.38 14.44 -4.91
C LEU A 678 -25.80 15.78 -4.29
N LYS A 679 -25.75 16.87 -5.07
CA LYS A 679 -26.25 18.19 -4.64
C LYS A 679 -27.77 18.24 -4.67
N THR A 680 -28.38 17.68 -5.71
CA THR A 680 -29.84 17.65 -5.86
C THR A 680 -30.53 16.87 -4.74
N LEU A 681 -29.90 15.80 -4.24
CA LEU A 681 -30.41 15.00 -3.13
C LEU A 681 -30.05 15.57 -1.75
N GLY A 682 -29.35 16.70 -1.66
CA GLY A 682 -28.92 17.30 -0.39
C GLY A 682 -27.71 16.62 0.28
N ILE A 683 -27.24 15.48 -0.25
CA ILE A 683 -26.09 14.69 0.26
C ILE A 683 -24.81 15.54 0.37
N ARG A 684 -24.61 16.48 -0.56
CA ARG A 684 -23.44 17.38 -0.56
C ARG A 684 -23.79 18.79 -1.01
N LYS A 685 -23.26 19.80 -0.31
CA LYS A 685 -23.29 21.20 -0.77
C LYS A 685 -22.38 21.44 -1.99
N HIS A 686 -21.17 20.88 -1.95
CA HIS A 686 -20.17 20.97 -3.02
C HIS A 686 -19.30 19.71 -3.12
N MET A 687 -18.62 19.56 -4.27
CA MET A 687 -17.67 18.48 -4.53
C MET A 687 -16.21 18.93 -4.53
N ASN A 688 -15.93 20.11 -3.96
CA ASN A 688 -14.57 20.62 -3.77
C ASN A 688 -13.77 19.80 -2.73
N ILE A 689 -13.37 18.59 -3.12
CA ILE A 689 -12.67 17.64 -2.26
C ILE A 689 -11.36 17.25 -2.96
N PRO A 690 -10.18 17.51 -2.37
CA PRO A 690 -8.89 17.26 -3.02
C PRO A 690 -8.72 15.82 -3.50
N LYS A 691 -9.22 14.85 -2.75
CA LYS A 691 -9.14 13.42 -3.11
C LYS A 691 -9.94 13.09 -4.38
N PHE A 692 -11.08 13.74 -4.63
CA PHE A 692 -11.83 13.58 -5.88
C PHE A 692 -11.17 14.31 -7.05
N HIS A 693 -10.61 15.51 -6.80
CA HIS A 693 -9.84 16.23 -7.82
C HIS A 693 -8.59 15.43 -8.26
N SER A 694 -7.95 14.73 -7.33
CA SER A 694 -6.75 13.92 -7.60
C SER A 694 -6.94 12.84 -8.66
N LEU A 695 -8.19 12.38 -8.89
CA LEU A 695 -8.52 11.38 -9.91
C LEU A 695 -8.10 11.83 -11.32
N LEU A 696 -8.11 13.14 -11.58
CA LEU A 696 -7.67 13.74 -12.84
C LEU A 696 -6.17 13.53 -13.13
N HIS A 697 -5.37 13.14 -12.13
CA HIS A 697 -3.92 12.99 -12.25
C HIS A 697 -3.46 11.53 -12.43
N TYR A 698 -4.35 10.54 -12.29
CA TYR A 698 -3.98 9.11 -12.35
C TYR A 698 -3.44 8.70 -13.71
N VAL A 699 -4.13 9.00 -14.81
CA VAL A 699 -3.70 8.60 -16.16
C VAL A 699 -2.33 9.17 -16.50
N LYS A 700 -2.10 10.45 -16.16
CA LYS A 700 -0.80 11.10 -16.37
C LYS A 700 0.30 10.44 -15.54
N ALA A 701 0.02 10.12 -14.28
CA ALA A 701 0.97 9.42 -13.41
C ALA A 701 1.29 8.01 -13.93
N ILE A 702 0.28 7.25 -14.39
CA ILE A 702 0.47 5.91 -14.92
C ILE A 702 1.35 5.93 -16.18
N ARG A 703 1.05 6.82 -17.12
CA ARG A 703 1.90 7.02 -18.31
C ARG A 703 3.33 7.39 -17.95
N SER A 704 3.50 8.17 -16.87
CA SER A 704 4.79 8.70 -16.44
C SER A 704 5.63 7.68 -15.69
N LEU A 705 5.06 6.95 -14.73
CA LEU A 705 5.77 6.17 -13.72
C LEU A 705 5.38 4.68 -13.70
N GLY A 706 4.53 4.20 -14.62
CA GLY A 706 3.99 2.84 -14.59
C GLY A 706 2.75 2.71 -13.71
N THR A 707 2.26 1.50 -13.48
CA THR A 707 1.00 1.25 -12.76
C THR A 707 1.05 1.67 -11.28
N THR A 708 -0.12 1.86 -10.66
CA THR A 708 -0.24 2.49 -9.33
C THR A 708 0.43 1.71 -8.19
N ASP A 709 0.59 0.39 -8.35
CA ASP A 709 1.30 -0.47 -7.40
C ASP A 709 2.83 -0.24 -7.37
N ASN A 710 3.38 0.57 -8.30
CA ASN A 710 4.76 1.04 -8.21
C ASN A 710 5.00 2.05 -7.07
N TYR A 711 3.97 2.75 -6.62
CA TYR A 711 4.13 3.93 -5.76
C TYR A 711 2.95 4.08 -4.77
N ASN A 712 2.35 2.96 -4.38
CA ASN A 712 1.27 2.90 -3.40
C ASN A 712 1.81 2.85 -1.96
N THR A 713 1.16 3.55 -1.03
CA THR A 713 1.53 3.59 0.39
C THR A 713 1.44 2.24 1.10
N GLU A 714 0.59 1.30 0.62
CA GLU A 714 0.44 -0.06 1.20
C GLU A 714 1.78 -0.80 1.35
N MET A 715 2.71 -0.59 0.42
CA MET A 715 4.04 -1.19 0.46
C MET A 715 4.84 -0.73 1.69
N PHE A 716 4.80 0.56 1.99
CA PHE A 716 5.57 1.16 3.09
C PHE A 716 4.89 0.95 4.45
N GLU A 717 3.56 0.85 4.50
CA GLU A 717 2.84 0.47 5.73
C GLU A 717 3.32 -0.88 6.28
N ARG A 718 3.66 -1.83 5.39
CA ARG A 718 4.22 -3.12 5.82
C ARG A 718 5.59 -2.94 6.47
N LEU A 719 6.43 -2.05 5.95
CA LEU A 719 7.75 -1.74 6.51
C LEU A 719 7.68 -1.05 7.88
N HIS A 720 6.56 -0.40 8.24
CA HIS A 720 6.39 0.06 9.61
C HIS A 720 6.37 -1.08 10.62
N ILE A 721 5.88 -2.26 10.24
CA ILE A 721 5.89 -3.42 11.12
C ILE A 721 7.34 -3.82 11.41
N ASP A 722 8.15 -3.96 10.36
CA ASP A 722 9.50 -4.50 10.48
C ASP A 722 10.51 -3.46 10.96
N CYS A 723 10.52 -2.25 10.38
CA CYS A 723 11.52 -1.23 10.71
C CYS A 723 11.15 -0.37 11.93
N ALA A 724 9.87 -0.20 12.28
CA ALA A 724 9.49 0.67 13.41
C ALA A 724 8.95 -0.14 14.60
N LYS A 725 7.90 -0.94 14.39
CA LYS A 725 7.18 -1.60 15.48
C LYS A 725 7.96 -2.77 16.08
N LYS A 726 8.57 -3.65 15.28
CA LYS A 726 9.44 -4.73 15.78
C LYS A 726 10.70 -4.16 16.44
N ALA A 727 11.36 -3.20 15.81
CA ALA A 727 12.51 -2.50 16.37
C ALA A 727 12.20 -1.87 17.73
N TRP A 728 11.06 -1.19 17.86
CA TRP A 728 10.59 -0.63 19.13
C TRP A 728 10.38 -1.72 20.20
N ARG A 729 9.66 -2.81 19.86
CA ARG A 729 9.41 -3.93 20.80
C ARG A 729 10.68 -4.64 21.27
N ALA A 730 11.73 -4.62 20.45
CA ALA A 730 13.03 -5.20 20.80
C ALA A 730 13.89 -4.28 21.68
N SER A 731 13.52 -3.00 21.84
CA SER A 731 14.23 -2.05 22.70
C SER A 731 13.83 -2.19 24.17
N ASN A 732 14.60 -1.60 25.07
CA ASN A 732 14.24 -1.48 26.48
C ASN A 732 13.23 -0.34 26.78
N HIS A 733 12.69 0.31 25.74
CA HIS A 733 11.78 1.46 25.80
C HIS A 733 12.31 2.71 26.53
N ARG A 734 13.64 2.83 26.71
CA ARG A 734 14.33 4.00 27.29
C ARG A 734 15.43 4.45 26.33
N ASN A 735 15.38 5.69 25.82
CA ASN A 735 16.29 6.13 24.76
C ASN A 735 16.29 5.11 23.61
N GLU A 736 15.09 4.85 23.12
CA GLU A 736 14.75 3.77 22.18
C GLU A 736 15.45 3.87 20.83
N ARG A 737 15.68 5.09 20.34
CA ARG A 737 16.05 5.38 18.95
C ARG A 737 17.38 4.73 18.54
N PRO A 738 18.48 4.91 19.27
CA PRO A 738 19.74 4.19 19.01
C PRO A 738 19.59 2.66 19.05
N GLN A 739 18.73 2.14 19.93
CA GLN A 739 18.49 0.69 20.02
C GLN A 739 17.70 0.18 18.81
N MET A 740 16.69 0.92 18.35
CA MET A 740 15.92 0.59 17.16
C MET A 740 16.81 0.55 15.91
N VAL A 741 17.65 1.58 15.74
CA VAL A 741 18.63 1.68 14.65
C VAL A 741 19.58 0.48 14.66
N ARG A 742 20.16 0.16 15.82
CA ARG A 742 21.12 -0.95 15.96
C ARG A 742 20.47 -2.31 15.76
N TRP A 743 19.24 -2.49 16.23
CA TRP A 743 18.47 -3.71 15.98
C TRP A 743 18.23 -3.89 14.47
N LEU A 744 17.79 -2.84 13.78
CA LEU A 744 17.52 -2.88 12.35
C LEU A 744 18.79 -3.16 11.54
N GLU A 745 19.91 -2.53 11.89
CA GLU A 745 21.21 -2.78 11.26
C GLU A 745 21.60 -4.27 11.34
N ARG A 746 21.41 -4.90 12.50
CA ARG A 746 21.74 -6.33 12.68
C ARG A 746 20.82 -7.25 11.88
N GLN A 747 19.52 -6.96 11.82
CA GLN A 747 18.59 -7.73 10.99
C GLN A 747 19.00 -7.67 9.51
N GLU A 748 19.35 -6.49 9.02
CA GLU A 748 19.78 -6.30 7.63
C GLU A 748 21.13 -6.99 7.35
N LYS A 749 22.08 -6.93 8.29
CA LYS A 749 23.36 -7.66 8.17
C LYS A 749 23.15 -9.15 8.02
N MET A 750 22.28 -9.74 8.86
CA MET A 750 21.98 -11.18 8.78
C MET A 750 21.32 -11.56 7.46
N ALA A 751 20.37 -10.77 6.98
CA ALA A 751 19.70 -11.03 5.71
C ALA A 751 20.62 -10.90 4.49
N MET A 752 21.44 -9.84 4.44
CA MET A 752 22.41 -9.66 3.36
C MET A 752 23.47 -10.76 3.35
N TYR A 753 23.92 -11.19 4.54
CA TYR A 753 24.88 -12.27 4.68
C TYR A 753 24.32 -13.61 4.20
N GLU A 754 23.06 -13.93 4.53
CA GLU A 754 22.38 -15.13 4.05
C GLU A 754 22.25 -15.15 2.52
N SER A 755 21.78 -14.04 1.95
CA SER A 755 21.61 -13.87 0.51
C SER A 755 22.93 -14.00 -0.26
N MET A 756 24.03 -13.48 0.30
CA MET A 756 25.36 -13.66 -0.25
C MET A 756 25.79 -15.14 -0.28
N ARG A 757 25.52 -15.86 0.81
CA ARG A 757 25.89 -17.27 0.94
C ARG A 757 25.16 -18.16 -0.06
N GLU A 758 23.85 -17.97 -0.24
CA GLU A 758 23.06 -18.74 -1.21
C GLU A 758 23.66 -18.64 -2.61
N ARG A 759 24.08 -17.44 -3.02
CA ARG A 759 24.76 -17.24 -4.31
C ARG A 759 26.13 -17.89 -4.40
N LEU A 760 26.96 -17.81 -3.34
CA LEU A 760 28.26 -18.51 -3.32
C LEU A 760 28.11 -20.02 -3.47
N TYR A 761 27.04 -20.57 -2.89
CA TYR A 761 26.71 -21.98 -3.00
C TYR A 761 26.25 -22.33 -4.42
N GLU A 762 25.39 -21.52 -5.05
CA GLU A 762 24.97 -21.69 -6.44
C GLU A 762 26.16 -21.65 -7.43
N GLU A 763 27.05 -20.66 -7.31
CA GLU A 763 28.27 -20.54 -8.13
C GLU A 763 29.28 -21.69 -7.91
N SER A 764 29.20 -22.39 -6.77
CA SER A 764 29.98 -23.62 -6.55
C SER A 764 29.37 -24.83 -7.27
N GLN A 765 28.04 -24.92 -7.35
CA GLN A 765 27.34 -26.03 -8.02
C GLN A 765 27.33 -25.89 -9.55
N GLU A 766 27.18 -24.68 -10.08
CA GLU A 766 27.25 -24.43 -11.53
C GLU A 766 28.62 -24.74 -12.16
N ARG A 767 29.68 -24.81 -11.35
CA ARG A 767 31.02 -25.25 -11.80
C ARG A 767 31.16 -26.76 -11.90
N ASP A 768 30.29 -27.51 -11.22
CA ASP A 768 30.36 -28.98 -11.14
C ASP A 768 29.34 -29.70 -12.06
N ASP A 769 28.31 -29.00 -12.57
CA ASP A 769 27.27 -29.62 -13.41
C ASP A 769 27.30 -29.17 -14.89
N GLN A 770 27.61 -30.12 -15.79
CA GLN A 770 27.23 -30.06 -17.21
C GLN A 770 25.75 -30.44 -17.37
N PRO A 771 25.02 -29.90 -18.37
CA PRO A 771 23.56 -29.93 -18.36
C PRO A 771 23.02 -31.24 -18.94
N ASP A 772 22.20 -31.94 -18.16
CA ASP A 772 21.27 -32.92 -18.73
C ASP A 772 19.85 -32.75 -18.15
N THR A 773 18.92 -32.71 -19.10
CA THR A 773 17.48 -32.99 -19.05
C THR A 773 16.48 -31.94 -18.53
N GLU A 774 15.68 -31.53 -19.51
CA GLU A 774 14.39 -30.85 -19.51
C GLU A 774 13.43 -31.33 -18.40
N ARG A 775 12.90 -30.36 -17.63
CA ARG A 775 11.76 -30.57 -16.74
C ARG A 775 10.46 -30.23 -17.47
N THR A 776 9.72 -31.28 -17.80
CA THR A 776 8.34 -31.23 -18.27
C THR A 776 7.42 -30.54 -17.27
N ALA A 777 6.56 -29.64 -17.77
CA ALA A 777 5.56 -28.89 -17.04
C ALA A 777 4.55 -29.80 -16.31
N GLY A 778 4.33 -29.50 -15.03
CA GLY A 778 3.42 -30.24 -14.15
C GLY A 778 1.95 -30.04 -14.51
N SER A 779 1.26 -31.16 -14.72
CA SER A 779 -0.20 -31.25 -14.79
C SER A 779 -0.85 -30.85 -13.44
N VAL A 780 -1.94 -30.09 -13.51
CA VAL A 780 -2.76 -29.66 -12.38
C VAL A 780 -3.36 -30.88 -11.66
N SER A 781 -2.73 -31.29 -10.56
CA SER A 781 -3.25 -32.32 -9.66
C SER A 781 -4.14 -31.69 -8.57
N GLY A 782 -5.45 -31.81 -8.74
CA GLY A 782 -6.42 -31.55 -7.67
C GLY A 782 -6.33 -32.60 -6.56
N THR A 783 -5.67 -32.30 -5.45
CA THR A 783 -5.62 -33.20 -4.29
C THR A 783 -6.86 -33.03 -3.41
N SER A 784 -7.77 -34.00 -3.44
CA SER A 784 -8.90 -34.06 -2.52
C SER A 784 -8.45 -34.56 -1.14
N ARG A 785 -8.12 -33.65 -0.21
CA ARG A 785 -7.97 -34.01 1.21
C ARG A 785 -9.00 -33.29 2.08
N GLY A 786 -9.86 -34.10 2.72
CA GLY A 786 -10.64 -33.71 3.89
C GLY A 786 -12.08 -33.29 3.63
N ALA A 787 -12.93 -34.20 3.15
CA ALA A 787 -14.38 -34.10 3.30
C ALA A 787 -14.87 -35.14 4.32
N ARG A 788 -15.70 -34.73 5.29
CA ARG A 788 -16.37 -35.67 6.21
C ARG A 788 -17.25 -36.60 5.37
N ARG A 789 -16.88 -37.88 5.32
CA ARG A 789 -17.58 -38.94 4.57
C ARG A 789 -18.82 -39.34 5.36
N PHE A 790 -20.02 -39.09 4.81
CA PHE A 790 -21.25 -39.72 5.29
C PHE A 790 -21.45 -40.98 4.44
N LYS A 791 -21.30 -42.17 5.04
CA LYS A 791 -21.36 -43.44 4.32
C LYS A 791 -22.76 -43.68 3.74
N GLN A 792 -22.80 -43.96 2.43
CA GLN A 792 -23.91 -44.55 1.65
C GLN A 792 -25.34 -44.13 2.03
N GLN A 793 -25.80 -43.02 1.45
CA GLN A 793 -27.19 -42.56 1.56
C GLN A 793 -28.02 -43.04 0.36
N GLY A 794 -29.30 -43.36 0.59
CA GLY A 794 -30.23 -43.78 -0.46
C GLY A 794 -30.60 -42.63 -1.41
N LEU A 795 -30.67 -42.90 -2.72
CA LEU A 795 -30.85 -41.87 -3.76
C LEU A 795 -32.09 -40.99 -3.54
N THR A 796 -33.24 -41.58 -3.21
CA THR A 796 -34.49 -40.84 -2.95
C THR A 796 -34.34 -39.91 -1.74
N SER A 797 -33.73 -40.40 -0.65
CA SER A 797 -33.49 -39.60 0.55
C SER A 797 -32.53 -38.43 0.27
N VAL A 798 -31.52 -38.63 -0.58
CA VAL A 798 -30.60 -37.56 -0.98
C VAL A 798 -31.34 -36.50 -1.80
N ALA A 799 -32.14 -36.91 -2.79
CA ALA A 799 -32.92 -35.99 -3.62
C ALA A 799 -33.89 -35.15 -2.78
N GLU A 800 -34.57 -35.75 -1.80
CA GLU A 800 -35.47 -35.05 -0.88
C GLU A 800 -34.73 -34.10 0.06
N ARG A 801 -33.71 -34.58 0.78
CA ARG A 801 -32.96 -33.76 1.76
C ARG A 801 -32.26 -32.57 1.12
N HIS A 802 -31.74 -32.75 -0.10
CA HIS A 802 -31.07 -31.69 -0.84
C HIS A 802 -32.04 -30.82 -1.67
N CYS A 803 -33.34 -31.09 -1.62
CA CYS A 803 -34.37 -30.43 -2.43
C CYS A 803 -34.01 -30.42 -3.93
N ALA A 804 -33.65 -31.59 -4.47
CA ALA A 804 -33.11 -31.78 -5.82
C ALA A 804 -33.92 -32.87 -6.58
N PRO A 805 -35.19 -32.62 -6.94
CA PRO A 805 -36.08 -33.64 -7.51
C PRO A 805 -35.61 -34.19 -8.86
N GLY A 806 -34.84 -33.41 -9.63
CA GLY A 806 -34.25 -33.84 -10.90
C GLY A 806 -33.03 -34.74 -10.77
N PHE A 807 -32.48 -34.93 -9.56
CA PHE A 807 -31.21 -35.61 -9.35
C PHE A 807 -31.19 -37.05 -9.87
N CYS A 808 -32.14 -37.88 -9.46
CA CYS A 808 -32.16 -39.30 -9.83
C CYS A 808 -32.27 -39.47 -11.35
N LYS A 809 -33.11 -38.67 -12.01
CA LYS A 809 -33.28 -38.69 -13.47
C LYS A 809 -32.01 -38.25 -14.21
N ALA A 810 -31.38 -37.18 -13.76
CA ALA A 810 -30.14 -36.67 -14.34
C ALA A 810 -28.97 -37.66 -14.16
N LEU A 811 -28.85 -38.26 -12.97
CA LEU A 811 -27.85 -39.28 -12.68
C LEU A 811 -28.06 -40.52 -13.56
N SER A 812 -29.29 -40.99 -13.69
CA SER A 812 -29.60 -42.17 -14.53
C SER A 812 -29.20 -41.94 -15.99
N ARG A 813 -29.52 -40.75 -16.52
CA ARG A 813 -29.11 -40.33 -17.87
C ARG A 813 -27.59 -40.31 -18.01
N HIS A 814 -26.89 -39.65 -17.10
CA HIS A 814 -25.44 -39.54 -17.14
C HIS A 814 -24.75 -40.91 -17.09
N ILE A 815 -25.21 -41.81 -16.22
CA ILE A 815 -24.68 -43.18 -16.13
C ILE A 815 -24.96 -43.98 -17.40
N TYR A 816 -26.11 -43.77 -18.04
CA TYR A 816 -26.44 -44.44 -19.30
C TYR A 816 -25.58 -43.93 -20.47
N GLU A 817 -25.30 -42.62 -20.52
CA GLU A 817 -24.37 -42.01 -21.47
C GLU A 817 -22.95 -42.55 -21.29
N LEU A 818 -22.46 -42.64 -20.05
CA LEU A 818 -21.14 -43.23 -19.75
C LEU A 818 -21.06 -44.68 -20.21
N LYS A 819 -22.14 -45.46 -20.07
CA LYS A 819 -22.18 -46.85 -20.52
C LYS A 819 -22.07 -46.99 -22.04
N LEU A 820 -22.64 -46.05 -22.78
CA LEU A 820 -22.66 -46.09 -24.25
C LEU A 820 -21.46 -45.35 -24.89
N GLY A 821 -20.76 -44.51 -24.13
CA GLY A 821 -19.67 -43.67 -24.64
C GLY A 821 -20.12 -42.61 -25.65
N ARG A 822 -21.44 -42.36 -25.77
CA ARG A 822 -22.04 -41.41 -26.71
C ARG A 822 -23.33 -40.78 -26.14
N PRO A 823 -23.78 -39.63 -26.69
CA PRO A 823 -25.08 -39.06 -26.36
C PRO A 823 -26.24 -40.03 -26.66
N LEU A 824 -27.29 -39.96 -25.84
CA LEU A 824 -28.48 -40.80 -25.98
C LEU A 824 -29.39 -40.33 -27.12
N ASN A 825 -29.96 -41.27 -27.87
CA ASN A 825 -31.06 -40.99 -28.78
C ASN A 825 -32.41 -40.87 -28.04
N ALA A 826 -33.49 -40.49 -28.75
CA ALA A 826 -34.79 -40.25 -28.14
C ALA A 826 -35.36 -41.46 -27.38
N ALA A 827 -35.24 -42.67 -27.94
CA ALA A 827 -35.73 -43.90 -27.31
C ALA A 827 -34.90 -44.30 -26.07
N GLU A 828 -33.58 -44.11 -26.14
CA GLU A 828 -32.65 -44.31 -25.03
C GLU A 828 -32.89 -43.32 -23.89
N LEU A 829 -33.31 -42.09 -24.20
CA LEU A 829 -33.64 -41.06 -23.22
C LEU A 829 -34.87 -41.42 -22.36
N GLU A 830 -35.83 -42.15 -22.95
CA GLU A 830 -37.02 -42.67 -22.26
C GLU A 830 -36.68 -43.87 -21.36
N GLN A 831 -35.71 -44.69 -21.75
CA GLN A 831 -35.27 -45.87 -20.98
C GLN A 831 -34.27 -45.53 -19.85
N ALA A 832 -33.51 -44.45 -20.01
CA ALA A 832 -32.45 -44.06 -19.09
C ALA A 832 -32.88 -43.94 -17.61
N PRO A 833 -34.04 -43.36 -17.24
CA PRO A 833 -34.46 -43.21 -15.83
C PRO A 833 -34.57 -44.52 -15.05
N SER A 834 -34.71 -45.66 -15.72
CA SER A 834 -34.84 -46.98 -15.10
C SER A 834 -33.50 -47.75 -15.01
N TYR A 835 -32.38 -47.15 -15.47
CA TYR A 835 -31.12 -47.88 -15.67
C TYR A 835 -30.20 -47.97 -14.45
N LEU A 836 -30.42 -47.20 -13.38
CA LEU A 836 -29.46 -47.07 -12.28
C LEU A 836 -29.08 -48.42 -11.64
N PRO A 837 -27.81 -48.86 -11.77
CA PRO A 837 -27.38 -50.17 -11.27
C PRO A 837 -26.97 -50.13 -9.79
N PHE A 838 -27.41 -49.13 -9.03
CA PHE A 838 -27.12 -48.94 -7.61
C PHE A 838 -28.19 -48.05 -6.97
N SER A 839 -28.39 -48.19 -5.66
CA SER A 839 -29.41 -47.45 -4.90
C SER A 839 -28.83 -46.47 -3.86
N ARG A 840 -27.51 -46.46 -3.68
CA ARG A 840 -26.81 -45.67 -2.65
C ARG A 840 -25.57 -44.97 -3.19
N LEU A 841 -25.26 -43.80 -2.62
CA LEU A 841 -24.08 -43.00 -2.98
C LEU A 841 -23.36 -42.45 -1.74
N ASP A 842 -22.05 -42.26 -1.90
CA ASP A 842 -21.25 -41.48 -0.95
C ASP A 842 -21.45 -39.98 -1.24
N ILE A 843 -21.97 -39.25 -0.25
CA ILE A 843 -22.30 -37.83 -0.36
C ILE A 843 -21.30 -36.98 0.44
N PHE A 844 -20.92 -35.85 -0.15
CA PHE A 844 -20.04 -34.84 0.44
C PHE A 844 -20.79 -33.52 0.58
N HIS A 845 -20.56 -32.81 1.69
CA HIS A 845 -21.17 -31.49 1.94
C HIS A 845 -20.30 -30.32 1.48
N GLY A 846 -19.13 -30.59 0.92
CA GLY A 846 -18.32 -29.58 0.28
C GLY A 846 -17.08 -30.14 -0.39
N PHE A 847 -16.57 -29.38 -1.35
CA PHE A 847 -15.39 -29.68 -2.13
C PHE A 847 -14.41 -28.52 -2.01
N LYS A 848 -13.15 -28.82 -1.66
CA LYS A 848 -12.10 -27.80 -1.58
C LYS A 848 -11.32 -27.76 -2.89
N PHE A 849 -11.04 -26.57 -3.38
CA PHE A 849 -10.25 -26.33 -4.58
C PHE A 849 -9.25 -25.21 -4.34
N THR A 850 -8.24 -25.13 -5.21
CA THR A 850 -7.22 -24.08 -5.18
C THR A 850 -7.36 -23.30 -6.47
N THR A 851 -7.45 -21.98 -6.40
CA THR A 851 -7.58 -21.14 -7.60
C THR A 851 -6.22 -20.67 -8.09
N ILE A 852 -6.14 -20.39 -9.40
CA ILE A 852 -5.05 -19.60 -9.97
C ILE A 852 -5.21 -18.18 -9.41
N PRO A 853 -4.22 -17.62 -8.69
CA PRO A 853 -4.36 -16.30 -8.09
C PRO A 853 -4.40 -15.21 -9.18
N LEU A 854 -5.36 -14.27 -9.08
CA LEU A 854 -5.51 -13.12 -9.99
C LEU A 854 -4.55 -11.95 -9.64
N SER A 855 -3.66 -12.14 -8.67
CA SER A 855 -2.64 -11.17 -8.22
C SER A 855 -1.46 -11.92 -7.62
N ASP A 856 -0.38 -11.24 -7.23
CA ASP A 856 0.79 -11.79 -6.48
C ASP A 856 0.45 -12.39 -5.09
N SER A 857 -0.82 -12.64 -4.81
CA SER A 857 -1.29 -13.32 -3.61
C SER A 857 -1.05 -14.82 -3.72
N PHE A 858 -0.77 -15.47 -2.59
CA PHE A 858 -0.67 -16.93 -2.52
C PHE A 858 -1.94 -17.60 -3.06
N PRO A 859 -1.84 -18.79 -3.70
CA PRO A 859 -2.99 -19.52 -4.20
C PRO A 859 -4.02 -19.73 -3.07
N GLU A 860 -5.19 -19.10 -3.22
CA GLU A 860 -6.26 -19.19 -2.24
C GLU A 860 -6.92 -20.57 -2.32
N ARG A 861 -7.01 -21.25 -1.16
CA ARG A 861 -7.81 -22.46 -1.01
C ARG A 861 -9.24 -22.07 -0.67
N ASP A 862 -10.19 -22.48 -1.49
CA ASP A 862 -11.61 -22.25 -1.26
C ASP A 862 -12.40 -23.55 -1.19
N ALA A 863 -13.69 -23.47 -0.82
CA ALA A 863 -14.59 -24.60 -0.77
C ALA A 863 -16.02 -24.26 -1.22
N VAL A 864 -16.52 -25.01 -2.21
CA VAL A 864 -17.94 -25.04 -2.55
C VAL A 864 -18.70 -25.89 -1.52
N LYS A 865 -19.86 -25.43 -1.03
CA LYS A 865 -20.74 -26.18 -0.13
C LYS A 865 -22.05 -26.62 -0.80
N ALA A 866 -22.46 -27.84 -0.48
CA ALA A 866 -23.72 -28.43 -0.90
C ALA A 866 -24.28 -29.27 0.26
N ARG A 867 -24.89 -28.61 1.23
CA ARG A 867 -25.30 -29.18 2.52
C ARG A 867 -26.79 -28.98 2.76
N PRO A 868 -27.55 -30.03 3.06
CA PRO A 868 -28.94 -29.91 3.44
C PRO A 868 -29.07 -29.32 4.86
N ALA A 869 -30.27 -28.91 5.26
CA ALA A 869 -30.50 -28.46 6.63
C ALA A 869 -30.22 -29.60 7.62
N CYS A 870 -29.61 -29.29 8.77
CA CYS A 870 -29.29 -30.28 9.79
C CYS A 870 -29.38 -29.64 11.18
N GLY A 871 -30.38 -30.05 11.97
CA GLY A 871 -30.72 -29.39 13.24
C GLY A 871 -31.05 -27.90 13.02
N ASP A 872 -30.50 -27.04 13.87
CA ASP A 872 -30.67 -25.57 13.78
C ASP A 872 -29.87 -24.93 12.63
N GLN A 873 -29.02 -25.70 11.94
CA GLN A 873 -28.21 -25.14 10.87
C GLN A 873 -28.97 -25.18 9.53
N PRO A 874 -29.23 -24.02 8.89
CA PRO A 874 -29.99 -23.97 7.64
C PRO A 874 -29.24 -24.63 6.47
N ALA A 875 -29.99 -25.06 5.46
CA ALA A 875 -29.40 -25.60 4.24
C ALA A 875 -28.48 -24.57 3.58
N ARG A 876 -27.37 -25.03 2.98
CA ARG A 876 -26.41 -24.19 2.26
C ARG A 876 -26.03 -24.84 0.94
N PHE A 877 -26.42 -24.19 -0.15
CA PHE A 877 -26.09 -24.60 -1.52
C PHE A 877 -25.45 -23.42 -2.22
N ASP A 878 -24.14 -23.49 -2.45
CA ASP A 878 -23.38 -22.39 -3.01
C ASP A 878 -23.62 -22.29 -4.53
N THR A 879 -23.66 -21.06 -5.03
CA THR A 879 -23.70 -20.78 -6.48
C THR A 879 -22.27 -20.81 -7.03
N ALA A 880 -22.07 -21.46 -8.17
CA ALA A 880 -20.81 -21.57 -8.86
C ALA A 880 -20.92 -21.01 -10.29
N VAL A 881 -19.89 -20.27 -10.71
CA VAL A 881 -19.64 -19.95 -12.12
C VAL A 881 -18.82 -21.10 -12.70
N VAL A 882 -19.33 -21.73 -13.75
CA VAL A 882 -18.76 -22.92 -14.38
C VAL A 882 -18.36 -22.59 -15.81
N LEU A 883 -17.10 -22.86 -16.15
CA LEU A 883 -16.59 -22.76 -17.52
C LEU A 883 -17.14 -23.93 -18.35
N GLN A 884 -17.84 -23.63 -19.45
CA GLN A 884 -18.48 -24.61 -20.31
C GLN A 884 -18.02 -24.45 -21.76
N GLY A 885 -17.19 -25.39 -22.22
CA GLY A 885 -16.69 -25.46 -23.59
C GLY A 885 -15.38 -24.68 -23.79
N ASP A 886 -14.83 -24.78 -24.99
CA ASP A 886 -13.48 -24.30 -25.30
C ASP A 886 -13.38 -22.76 -25.40
N GLU A 887 -14.52 -22.08 -25.58
CA GLU A 887 -14.59 -20.61 -25.54
C GLU A 887 -14.65 -20.04 -24.11
N ALA A 888 -14.66 -20.90 -23.09
CA ALA A 888 -14.83 -20.49 -21.70
C ALA A 888 -13.49 -20.10 -21.05
N GLU A 889 -13.25 -18.80 -20.94
CA GLU A 889 -12.08 -18.26 -20.26
C GLU A 889 -12.35 -18.03 -18.77
N ALA A 890 -11.34 -18.21 -17.92
CA ALA A 890 -11.45 -17.99 -16.47
C ALA A 890 -11.81 -16.54 -16.10
N THR A 891 -11.53 -15.59 -17.00
CA THR A 891 -11.74 -14.14 -16.83
C THR A 891 -12.90 -13.61 -17.68
N GLY A 892 -13.48 -14.44 -18.54
CA GLY A 892 -14.55 -14.08 -19.47
C GLY A 892 -15.93 -14.51 -18.99
N LEU A 893 -16.98 -13.94 -19.59
CA LEU A 893 -18.36 -14.41 -19.43
C LEU A 893 -18.81 -15.33 -20.58
N GLN A 894 -18.15 -15.24 -21.73
CA GLN A 894 -18.40 -16.13 -22.85
C GLN A 894 -18.01 -17.57 -22.47
N GLY A 895 -18.81 -18.54 -22.89
CA GLY A 895 -18.63 -19.93 -22.48
C GLY A 895 -18.91 -20.20 -20.99
N THR A 896 -19.32 -19.22 -20.17
CA THR A 896 -19.64 -19.47 -18.75
C THR A 896 -21.11 -19.78 -18.50
N ARG A 897 -21.38 -20.64 -17.50
CA ARG A 897 -22.72 -20.90 -16.97
C ARG A 897 -22.74 -20.81 -15.47
N ILE A 898 -23.84 -20.30 -14.94
CA ILE A 898 -24.03 -20.17 -13.50
C ILE A 898 -25.01 -21.24 -13.04
N GLY A 899 -24.67 -21.91 -11.95
CA GLY A 899 -25.50 -22.96 -11.39
C GLY A 899 -25.34 -23.09 -9.88
N ARG A 900 -26.38 -23.56 -9.22
CA ARG A 900 -26.38 -23.86 -7.79
C ARG A 900 -25.92 -25.29 -7.57
N VAL A 901 -24.88 -25.49 -6.76
CA VAL A 901 -24.36 -26.82 -6.46
C VAL A 901 -25.21 -27.45 -5.36
N LYS A 902 -25.94 -28.51 -5.72
CA LYS A 902 -26.97 -29.11 -4.87
C LYS A 902 -26.49 -30.37 -4.16
N ILE A 903 -25.75 -31.23 -4.85
CA ILE A 903 -25.25 -32.50 -4.31
C ILE A 903 -23.82 -32.70 -4.81
N ILE A 904 -22.91 -33.11 -3.93
CA ILE A 904 -21.56 -33.55 -4.30
C ILE A 904 -21.44 -35.02 -3.91
N PHE A 905 -21.02 -35.89 -4.82
CA PHE A 905 -21.05 -37.34 -4.62
C PHE A 905 -19.91 -38.06 -5.33
N LYS A 906 -19.63 -39.29 -4.91
CA LYS A 906 -18.73 -40.21 -5.62
C LYS A 906 -19.50 -41.44 -6.07
N LEU A 907 -19.24 -41.88 -7.29
CA LEU A 907 -19.83 -43.12 -7.82
C LEU A 907 -19.35 -44.33 -7.01
N PRO A 908 -20.19 -45.37 -6.86
CA PRO A 908 -19.85 -46.53 -6.06
C PRO A 908 -18.79 -47.39 -6.76
N GLU A 909 -17.94 -48.06 -5.98
CA GLU A 909 -16.90 -48.95 -6.50
C GLU A 909 -17.45 -50.32 -6.94
N THR A 910 -18.71 -50.61 -6.60
CA THR A 910 -19.43 -51.85 -6.92
C THR A 910 -20.86 -51.52 -7.36
N ILE A 911 -21.41 -52.27 -8.33
CA ILE A 911 -22.76 -52.12 -8.86
C ILE A 911 -23.54 -53.45 -8.77
N HIS A 912 -24.87 -53.40 -8.82
CA HIS A 912 -25.73 -54.58 -8.80
C HIS A 912 -25.58 -55.40 -10.09
N GLU A 913 -25.41 -56.71 -9.93
CA GLU A 913 -25.41 -57.66 -11.03
C GLU A 913 -26.84 -57.90 -11.51
N ARG A 914 -27.06 -57.87 -12.82
CA ARG A 914 -28.41 -57.91 -13.41
C ARG A 914 -28.95 -59.34 -13.34
N GLY A 915 -29.97 -59.57 -12.52
CA GLY A 915 -30.65 -60.88 -12.38
C GLY A 915 -30.39 -61.62 -11.07
N THR A 916 -29.58 -61.07 -10.15
CA THR A 916 -29.34 -61.63 -8.82
C THR A 916 -29.81 -60.66 -7.73
N ALA A 917 -30.52 -61.16 -6.72
CA ALA A 917 -31.10 -60.31 -5.67
C ALA A 917 -30.03 -59.64 -4.77
N ASN A 918 -28.81 -60.20 -4.71
CA ASN A 918 -27.73 -59.79 -3.81
C ASN A 918 -26.32 -59.80 -4.45
N GLY A 919 -26.18 -60.03 -5.76
CA GLY A 919 -24.86 -60.04 -6.43
C GLY A 919 -24.35 -58.62 -6.71
N THR A 920 -23.09 -58.34 -6.39
CA THR A 920 -22.41 -57.09 -6.75
C THR A 920 -21.17 -57.37 -7.57
N ILE A 921 -21.01 -56.66 -8.69
CA ILE A 921 -19.81 -56.70 -9.54
C ILE A 921 -19.01 -55.40 -9.38
N PRO A 922 -17.69 -55.40 -9.65
CA PRO A 922 -16.90 -54.17 -9.69
C PRO A 922 -17.47 -53.16 -10.69
N ALA A 923 -17.51 -51.88 -10.31
CA ALA A 923 -17.88 -50.81 -11.23
C ALA A 923 -16.79 -50.60 -12.30
N PRO A 924 -17.14 -50.03 -13.49
CA PRO A 924 -16.15 -49.70 -14.53
C PRO A 924 -14.97 -48.88 -14.00
N GLN A 925 -13.76 -49.18 -14.46
CA GLN A 925 -12.54 -48.56 -13.96
C GLN A 925 -12.52 -47.02 -14.13
N GLU A 926 -13.14 -46.53 -15.20
CA GLU A 926 -13.36 -45.10 -15.47
C GLU A 926 -14.11 -44.37 -14.34
N TRP A 927 -14.96 -45.07 -13.56
CA TRP A 927 -15.67 -44.46 -12.43
C TRP A 927 -14.75 -44.22 -11.23
N LYS A 928 -13.67 -45.01 -11.10
CA LYS A 928 -12.67 -44.84 -10.03
C LYS A 928 -11.72 -43.69 -10.34
N GLU A 929 -11.42 -43.46 -11.61
CA GLU A 929 -10.53 -42.39 -12.08
C GLU A 929 -11.21 -41.02 -12.08
N ARG A 930 -12.54 -40.98 -12.20
CA ARG A 930 -13.31 -39.74 -12.06
C ARG A 930 -13.37 -39.31 -10.58
N GLY A 931 -12.92 -38.08 -10.33
CA GLY A 931 -13.02 -37.43 -9.02
C GLY A 931 -14.47 -37.23 -8.53
N PRO A 932 -14.68 -36.54 -7.40
CA PRO A 932 -16.04 -36.25 -6.92
C PRO A 932 -16.86 -35.49 -7.98
N LEU A 933 -18.08 -35.96 -8.23
CA LEU A 933 -19.04 -35.37 -9.15
C LEU A 933 -20.00 -34.43 -8.41
N ALA A 934 -20.64 -33.51 -9.14
CA ALA A 934 -21.62 -32.60 -8.59
C ALA A 934 -22.91 -32.58 -9.42
N TYR A 935 -24.05 -32.57 -8.75
CA TYR A 935 -25.34 -32.20 -9.34
C TYR A 935 -25.53 -30.70 -9.20
N VAL A 936 -25.67 -30.04 -10.35
CA VAL A 936 -25.80 -28.59 -10.47
C VAL A 936 -27.17 -28.25 -11.06
N GLU A 937 -27.92 -27.42 -10.35
CA GLU A 937 -29.14 -26.80 -10.87
C GLU A 937 -28.75 -25.52 -11.61
N TRP A 938 -28.87 -25.53 -12.93
CA TRP A 938 -28.46 -24.41 -13.76
C TRP A 938 -29.46 -23.26 -13.71
N PHE A 939 -28.95 -22.03 -13.59
CA PHE A 939 -29.74 -20.83 -13.86
C PHE A 939 -29.96 -20.66 -15.36
N ALA A 940 -30.87 -19.73 -15.71
CA ALA A 940 -31.04 -19.30 -17.09
C ALA A 940 -29.69 -18.82 -17.66
N LYS A 941 -29.50 -19.00 -18.97
CA LYS A 941 -28.32 -18.44 -19.63
C LYS A 941 -28.26 -16.94 -19.37
N LEU A 942 -27.07 -16.44 -19.07
CA LEU A 942 -26.85 -15.01 -18.89
C LEU A 942 -27.33 -14.26 -20.13
N PRO A 943 -28.02 -13.11 -19.96
CA PRO A 943 -28.35 -12.27 -21.10
C PRO A 943 -27.07 -11.81 -21.80
N ALA A 944 -27.17 -11.53 -23.10
CA ALA A 944 -26.02 -11.17 -23.92
C ALA A 944 -25.35 -9.84 -23.50
N GLN A 945 -26.05 -9.00 -22.73
CA GLN A 945 -25.56 -7.72 -22.24
C GLN A 945 -25.96 -7.54 -20.77
N ALA A 946 -25.04 -6.99 -19.98
CA ALA A 946 -25.34 -6.54 -18.62
C ALA A 946 -26.29 -5.33 -18.64
N ASP A 947 -26.92 -5.06 -17.50
CA ASP A 947 -27.66 -3.81 -17.31
C ASP A 947 -26.74 -2.60 -17.52
N PRO A 948 -27.11 -1.60 -18.35
CA PRO A 948 -26.23 -0.49 -18.70
C PRO A 948 -25.98 0.51 -17.54
N VAL A 949 -26.80 0.46 -16.48
CA VAL A 949 -26.71 1.35 -15.32
C VAL A 949 -25.76 0.79 -14.28
N HIS A 950 -25.95 -0.47 -13.88
CA HIS A 950 -25.18 -1.08 -12.79
C HIS A 950 -24.20 -2.17 -13.26
N MET A 951 -24.20 -2.55 -14.54
CA MET A 951 -23.31 -3.55 -15.15
C MET A 951 -23.37 -4.93 -14.48
N MET A 952 -24.52 -5.27 -13.88
CA MET A 952 -24.78 -6.60 -13.31
C MET A 952 -25.77 -7.37 -14.20
N TYR A 953 -25.73 -8.69 -14.09
CA TYR A 953 -26.63 -9.59 -14.80
C TYR A 953 -27.76 -10.05 -13.88
N GLU A 954 -28.98 -10.04 -14.39
CA GLU A 954 -30.13 -10.62 -13.68
C GLU A 954 -30.17 -12.13 -13.93
N GLU A 955 -30.06 -12.93 -12.88
CA GLU A 955 -30.23 -14.38 -12.95
C GLU A 955 -31.66 -14.77 -12.63
N ARG A 956 -32.28 -15.53 -13.54
CA ARG A 956 -33.58 -16.16 -13.30
C ARG A 956 -33.38 -17.65 -13.10
N SER A 957 -33.98 -18.18 -12.03
CA SER A 957 -34.09 -19.62 -11.85
C SER A 957 -34.95 -20.18 -12.99
N CYS A 958 -34.40 -21.13 -13.75
CA CYS A 958 -35.20 -21.97 -14.64
C CYS A 958 -36.15 -22.77 -13.75
N ARG A 959 -37.41 -22.32 -13.63
CA ARG A 959 -38.47 -23.14 -13.05
C ARG A 959 -38.82 -24.27 -13.99
#